data_AF-A0A1A7ZIM2-F1
#
_entry.id   AF-A0A1A7ZIM2-F1
#
_cell.length_a   1.000
_cell.length_b   1.000
_cell.length_c   1.000
_cell.angle_alpha   90.00
_cell.angle_beta   90.00
_cell.angle_gamma   90.00
#
_symmetry.space_group_name_H-M   'P 1'
#
loop_
_entity.id
_entity.type
_entity.pdbx_description
1 polymer ?
#
loop_
_entity_poly.entity_id
_entity_poly.type
_entity_poly.pdbx_seq_one_letter_code
_entity_poly.pdbx_strand_id
1 'polypeptide(L)'
;MVAVQTSLSSSPSAEWICCLDKRPSERSGEDVDIILTRLREVKTFQRFPPPLLLQICACAFYECLEKGITLFRQGDIGTSWYAVLSGSLDVKVSETANHQDAVTICTLGIGTAFGESILDNTPRHATIVSSETSELLRIEQREFKSLWEKYRQSLAGLLAPPYGAMEGGSNNDRLTDKDSMNSDSANKAHKIPSEKLRRAGKVLRNAILSRAPHMIRDRKYHLKTYKQCCVGTELVDWLVMQSACVLTRSHAVGMWQALLEEGVLNHVDQELGFQDKYLFYRFLDDEEEDTPLPSEEEKRESEEELPETILFLAQIGPDALLRLILRKSPGQRTGDDLEIIYDELLHIKALAHLSNTVKRELASVVIFESHAKAGTVLFNQGEEGTSWYIIQKGSVNVVIYGKGVVCTLHEGDDFGKLALVTDSPRAASIVLREDNCHFLRVDKEDFNRILRDVEANTVRLKEHEQVVLVLEKSPRASTLGSIKYTVISGTPEKILDHFLETMRLDIHHNEPDPAVDDFVLMQCIFMPNSQLCPLLMAHYHAASPPGSEPERLEYSLNNKRRVLILALRWANTHTYLLQEEPAAISFLEELYGSASNDSRTLRGMKDLIPDLEKVVKLHSEEIKSTKKKTLIRQFSNGEERLQKKQPIRNQDDILLKVFCSDHTYTTIRIAVAATGREVIAAVSDKLGTTDELLLIHLSSAAEKQILKPNDVSVFSTLSINGRLLACPRDQLSSVTPLPDQEGPSAGSMSTFELMSSKDLAYQMTMYDWELFSCVHEHELLYHTFGRQSFKRTTANLDLFLRRFNQVQLWVVTEVCLCTQLSKRVQLLKKFIKIAAHCREFKNLNSFFAIIMGMSNPAVSRLSQTWEKLPTKFKKFYAEFESMMDPSRNHWSYRLTVTKLEAPIIPFMPLLLKDMTFTHEGNKTFIDNMVNFEKMRIIANTIRQVRNCRSQPFNPDICQPNKNQAEVRGYVRKLCVIDNQRALTQLSYRLEPRRT
;
A
#
# COMPACT_ATOMS: atom_id res chain seq x y z
N MET A 1 -2.87 -2.70 10.71
CA MET A 1 -3.15 -4.09 10.27
C MET A 1 -4.17 -4.05 9.14
N VAL A 2 -3.84 -4.63 7.98
CA VAL A 2 -4.72 -4.67 6.81
C VAL A 2 -5.79 -5.74 7.05
N ALA A 3 -6.93 -5.36 7.62
CA ALA A 3 -8.11 -6.23 7.60
C ALA A 3 -8.66 -6.27 6.17
N VAL A 4 -8.81 -7.47 5.61
CA VAL A 4 -9.50 -7.67 4.33
C VAL A 4 -10.97 -7.38 4.56
N GLN A 5 -11.44 -6.22 4.12
CA GLN A 5 -12.86 -5.87 4.17
C GLN A 5 -13.44 -5.74 2.77
N THR A 6 -14.59 -6.40 2.60
CA THR A 6 -15.46 -6.39 1.43
C THR A 6 -16.55 -5.30 1.52
N SER A 7 -16.40 -4.29 2.39
CA SER A 7 -17.35 -3.17 2.47
C SER A 7 -16.65 -1.84 2.81
N LEU A 8 -16.99 -0.81 2.03
CA LEU A 8 -16.41 0.54 2.03
C LEU A 8 -16.75 1.41 3.27
N SER A 9 -17.25 0.87 4.39
CA SER A 9 -17.81 1.75 5.44
C SER A 9 -17.64 1.34 6.90
N SER A 10 -16.86 0.31 7.26
CA SER A 10 -16.67 0.00 8.69
C SER A 10 -15.36 -0.74 8.99
N SER A 11 -14.23 -0.06 8.81
CA SER A 11 -12.98 -0.57 9.36
C SER A 11 -12.86 -0.22 10.86
N PRO A 12 -12.18 -1.06 11.67
CA PRO A 12 -11.68 -0.65 12.98
C PRO A 12 -10.69 0.53 12.89
N SER A 13 -10.15 0.83 11.69
CA SER A 13 -9.24 1.96 11.46
C SER A 13 -9.95 3.31 11.28
N ALA A 14 -11.28 3.31 11.21
CA ALA A 14 -12.11 4.53 11.10
C ALA A 14 -13.03 4.72 12.32
N GLU A 15 -12.96 3.86 13.33
CA GLU A 15 -13.78 3.96 14.55
C GLU A 15 -13.59 5.30 15.27
N TRP A 16 -12.37 5.84 15.24
CA TRP A 16 -12.05 7.17 15.79
C TRP A 16 -12.75 8.32 15.04
N ILE A 17 -13.07 8.15 13.75
CA ILE A 17 -13.83 9.15 12.96
C ILE A 17 -15.27 9.16 13.47
N CYS A 18 -15.89 8.00 13.63
CA CYS A 18 -17.23 7.88 14.23
C CYS A 18 -17.27 8.49 15.64
N CYS A 19 -16.18 8.39 16.40
CA CYS A 19 -16.05 9.04 17.71
C CYS A 19 -15.98 10.58 17.60
N LEU A 20 -15.30 11.11 16.59
CA LEU A 20 -15.23 12.55 16.33
C LEU A 20 -16.51 13.14 15.72
N ASP A 21 -17.30 12.33 15.00
CA ASP A 21 -18.62 12.72 14.48
C ASP A 21 -19.64 12.95 15.60
N LYS A 22 -19.47 12.27 16.75
CA LYS A 22 -20.24 12.57 17.96
C LYS A 22 -19.93 14.00 18.43
N ARG A 23 -20.98 14.74 18.81
CA ARG A 23 -20.80 16.07 19.40
C ARG A 23 -19.95 15.97 20.67
N PRO A 24 -19.12 16.97 21.01
CA PRO A 24 -18.30 16.97 22.22
C PRO A 24 -19.05 16.56 23.50
N SER A 25 -20.30 17.02 23.65
CA SER A 25 -21.17 16.71 24.80
C SER A 25 -21.65 15.25 24.86
N GLU A 26 -21.56 14.50 23.76
CA GLU A 26 -22.06 13.13 23.60
C GLU A 26 -20.93 12.08 23.64
N ARG A 27 -19.68 12.50 23.81
CA ARG A 27 -18.52 11.59 23.84
C ARG A 27 -18.39 10.89 25.19
N SER A 28 -18.20 9.58 25.15
CA SER A 28 -17.86 8.76 26.30
C SER A 28 -16.34 8.76 26.57
N GLY A 29 -15.92 8.25 27.73
CA GLY A 29 -14.49 8.06 28.01
C GLY A 29 -13.80 7.12 27.02
N GLU A 30 -14.51 6.07 26.56
CA GLU A 30 -14.00 5.13 25.57
C GLU A 30 -13.80 5.80 24.20
N ASP A 31 -14.72 6.69 23.79
CA ASP A 31 -14.58 7.48 22.55
C ASP A 31 -13.30 8.33 22.59
N VAL A 32 -13.04 8.98 23.73
CA VAL A 32 -11.84 9.80 23.94
C VAL A 32 -10.57 8.96 23.88
N ASP A 33 -10.57 7.75 24.47
CA ASP A 33 -9.41 6.85 24.44
C ASP A 33 -9.10 6.34 23.02
N ILE A 34 -10.13 6.05 22.22
CA ILE A 34 -9.99 5.65 20.81
C ILE A 34 -9.38 6.81 20.00
N ILE A 35 -9.91 8.03 20.14
CA ILE A 35 -9.38 9.23 19.47
C ILE A 35 -7.94 9.49 19.90
N LEU A 36 -7.65 9.42 21.20
CA LEU A 36 -6.32 9.66 21.77
C LEU A 36 -5.29 8.69 21.20
N THR A 37 -5.65 7.42 21.07
CA THR A 37 -4.79 6.39 20.49
C THR A 37 -4.38 6.78 19.07
N ARG A 38 -5.32 7.30 18.27
CA ARG A 38 -5.04 7.76 16.92
C ARG A 38 -4.23 9.05 16.87
N LEU A 39 -4.57 10.07 17.67
CA LEU A 39 -3.85 11.34 17.64
C LEU A 39 -2.40 11.19 18.09
N ARG A 40 -2.09 10.27 19.01
CA ARG A 40 -0.69 9.96 19.41
C ARG A 40 0.18 9.42 18.27
N GLU A 41 -0.41 8.87 17.21
CA GLU A 41 0.35 8.42 16.04
C GLU A 41 0.79 9.59 15.14
N VAL A 42 0.19 10.77 15.29
CA VAL A 42 0.56 11.97 14.52
C VAL A 42 1.73 12.66 15.21
N LYS A 43 2.84 12.83 14.48
CA LYS A 43 4.12 13.37 14.96
C LYS A 43 3.99 14.70 15.74
N THR A 44 3.11 15.58 15.28
CA THR A 44 2.85 16.89 15.90
C THR A 44 2.25 16.76 17.29
N PHE A 45 1.32 15.82 17.46
CA PHE A 45 0.62 15.56 18.72
C PHE A 45 1.47 14.75 19.70
N GLN A 46 2.49 14.01 19.25
CA GLN A 46 3.42 13.28 20.14
C GLN A 46 4.16 14.19 21.13
N ARG A 47 4.38 15.45 20.77
CA ARG A 47 5.07 16.43 21.62
C ARG A 47 4.17 17.01 22.71
N PHE A 48 2.86 16.78 22.65
CA PHE A 48 1.90 17.36 23.59
C PHE A 48 1.81 16.54 24.88
N PRO A 49 1.72 17.21 26.05
CA PRO A 49 1.43 16.54 27.30
C PRO A 49 0.12 15.74 27.21
N PRO A 50 0.04 14.54 27.80
CA PRO A 50 -1.19 13.74 27.80
C PRO A 50 -2.47 14.51 28.23
N PRO A 51 -2.42 15.42 29.23
CA PRO A 51 -3.60 16.22 29.60
C PRO A 51 -4.07 17.18 28.50
N LEU A 52 -3.16 17.73 27.68
CA LEU A 52 -3.52 18.60 26.56
C LEU A 52 -4.20 17.78 25.45
N LEU A 53 -3.65 16.61 25.11
CA LEU A 53 -4.24 15.73 24.10
C LEU A 53 -5.63 15.26 24.48
N LEU A 54 -5.86 14.89 25.75
CA LEU A 54 -7.18 14.50 26.23
C LEU A 54 -8.21 15.62 26.04
N GLN A 55 -7.84 16.87 26.32
CA GLN A 55 -8.73 18.01 26.13
C GLN A 55 -9.01 18.26 24.63
N ILE A 56 -8.00 18.14 23.77
CA ILE A 56 -8.18 18.19 22.32
C ILE A 56 -9.14 17.10 21.85
N CYS A 57 -8.99 15.86 22.31
CA CYS A 57 -9.89 14.74 21.97
C CYS A 57 -11.33 15.00 22.41
N ALA A 58 -11.52 15.72 23.52
CA ALA A 58 -12.85 16.04 24.04
C ALA A 58 -13.56 17.13 23.22
N CYS A 59 -12.84 18.11 22.65
CA CYS A 59 -13.44 19.28 22.02
C CYS A 59 -13.29 19.36 20.49
N ALA A 60 -12.41 18.56 19.87
CA ALA A 60 -12.11 18.67 18.45
C ALA A 60 -13.21 18.06 17.55
N PHE A 61 -13.33 18.54 16.32
CA PHE A 61 -14.21 18.04 15.28
C PHE A 61 -13.39 17.43 14.14
N TYR A 62 -13.98 16.47 13.43
CA TYR A 62 -13.45 15.94 12.18
C TYR A 62 -14.01 16.73 10.98
N GLU A 63 -13.16 17.02 10.00
CA GLU A 63 -13.56 17.70 8.77
C GLU A 63 -12.87 17.04 7.57
N CYS A 64 -13.64 16.61 6.57
CA CYS A 64 -13.13 16.01 5.34
C CYS A 64 -13.45 16.92 4.16
N LEU A 65 -12.40 17.42 3.51
CA LEU A 65 -12.49 18.33 2.37
C LEU A 65 -12.16 17.58 1.09
N GLU A 66 -13.00 17.69 0.07
CA GLU A 66 -12.65 17.26 -1.29
C GLU A 66 -11.59 18.17 -1.90
N LYS A 67 -10.91 17.73 -2.97
CA LYS A 67 -9.93 18.54 -3.70
C LYS A 67 -10.56 19.82 -4.27
N GLY A 68 -9.90 20.96 -4.06
CA GLY A 68 -10.26 22.27 -4.61
C GLY A 68 -11.22 23.09 -3.73
N ILE A 69 -11.58 22.59 -2.54
CA ILE A 69 -12.42 23.29 -1.58
C ILE A 69 -11.61 24.39 -0.88
N THR A 70 -12.16 25.60 -0.86
CA THR A 70 -11.58 26.73 -0.12
C THR A 70 -12.09 26.70 1.32
N LEU A 71 -11.19 26.49 2.28
CA LEU A 71 -11.53 26.45 3.70
C LEU A 71 -11.86 27.84 4.26
N PHE A 72 -11.05 28.84 3.89
CA PHE A 72 -11.30 30.27 4.12
C PHE A 72 -10.45 31.11 3.16
N ARG A 73 -10.83 32.37 2.98
CA ARG A 73 -10.11 33.34 2.14
C ARG A 73 -9.30 34.32 2.98
N GLN A 74 -8.28 34.88 2.35
CA GLN A 74 -7.54 36.01 2.89
C GLN A 74 -8.50 37.17 3.19
N GLY A 75 -8.39 37.72 4.40
CA GLY A 75 -9.26 38.79 4.92
C GLY A 75 -10.47 38.31 5.72
N ASP A 76 -10.82 37.02 5.66
CA ASP A 76 -11.94 36.48 6.44
C ASP A 76 -11.65 36.54 7.95
N ILE A 77 -12.70 36.65 8.78
CA ILE A 77 -12.56 36.46 10.22
C ILE A 77 -12.55 34.96 10.52
N GLY A 78 -11.45 34.47 11.08
CA GLY A 78 -11.29 33.06 11.41
C GLY A 78 -12.15 32.62 12.60
N THR A 79 -12.71 31.42 12.53
CA THR A 79 -13.55 30.84 13.60
C THR A 79 -12.94 29.61 14.27
N SER A 80 -11.94 28.98 13.65
CA SER A 80 -11.38 27.71 14.10
C SER A 80 -9.89 27.60 13.82
N TRP A 81 -9.23 26.75 14.60
CA TRP A 81 -7.85 26.28 14.39
C TRP A 81 -7.90 24.88 13.81
N TYR A 82 -6.91 24.52 12.98
CA TYR A 82 -6.89 23.28 12.22
C TYR A 82 -5.56 22.55 12.35
N ALA A 83 -5.61 21.22 12.29
CA ALA A 83 -4.44 20.36 12.10
C ALA A 83 -4.71 19.33 11.02
N VAL A 84 -3.75 19.12 10.11
CA VAL A 84 -3.90 18.20 8.98
C VAL A 84 -3.63 16.77 9.44
N LEU A 85 -4.63 15.89 9.34
CA LEU A 85 -4.51 14.46 9.65
C LEU A 85 -4.14 13.64 8.40
N SER A 86 -4.68 14.02 7.24
CA SER A 86 -4.44 13.41 5.94
C SER A 86 -4.57 14.45 4.82
N GLY A 87 -3.93 14.23 3.67
CA GLY A 87 -3.96 15.13 2.52
C GLY A 87 -3.04 16.36 2.60
N SER A 88 -3.33 17.37 1.78
CA SER A 88 -2.54 18.60 1.66
C SER A 88 -3.39 19.81 1.28
N LEU A 89 -2.92 21.01 1.66
CA LEU A 89 -3.60 22.28 1.40
C LEU A 89 -2.62 23.34 0.87
N ASP A 90 -3.03 24.04 -0.19
CA ASP A 90 -2.32 25.18 -0.75
C ASP A 90 -2.59 26.45 0.08
N VAL A 91 -1.52 27.16 0.44
CA VAL A 91 -1.59 28.50 1.01
C VAL A 91 -1.45 29.53 -0.10
N LYS A 92 -2.49 30.34 -0.33
CA LYS A 92 -2.53 31.35 -1.38
C LYS A 92 -2.60 32.76 -0.80
N VAL A 93 -1.75 33.65 -1.29
CA VAL A 93 -1.72 35.06 -0.84
C VAL A 93 -1.87 35.98 -2.05
N SER A 94 -2.74 36.98 -1.93
CA SER A 94 -2.82 38.11 -2.86
C SER A 94 -2.19 39.36 -2.23
N GLU A 95 -1.38 40.06 -3.02
CA GLU A 95 -0.89 41.41 -2.70
C GLU A 95 -1.93 42.49 -3.04
N THR A 96 -2.93 42.17 -3.86
CA THR A 96 -4.04 43.06 -4.20
C THR A 96 -5.27 42.76 -3.35
N ALA A 97 -6.28 43.62 -3.43
CA ALA A 97 -7.60 43.35 -2.85
C ALA A 97 -8.38 42.26 -3.62
N ASN A 98 -7.87 41.80 -4.76
CA ASN A 98 -8.53 40.81 -5.61
C ASN A 98 -7.99 39.40 -5.30
N HIS A 99 -8.88 38.48 -4.91
CA HIS A 99 -8.51 37.09 -4.62
C HIS A 99 -8.12 36.30 -5.86
N GLN A 100 -8.44 36.76 -7.08
CA GLN A 100 -8.02 36.10 -8.31
C GLN A 100 -6.52 36.20 -8.56
N ASP A 101 -5.87 37.21 -7.99
CA ASP A 101 -4.42 37.41 -8.10
C ASP A 101 -3.66 36.58 -7.03
N ALA A 102 -4.36 35.78 -6.24
CA ALA A 102 -3.77 35.01 -5.15
C ALA A 102 -2.89 33.87 -5.69
N VAL A 103 -1.62 33.86 -5.30
CA VAL A 103 -0.62 32.88 -5.73
C VAL A 103 -0.29 31.90 -4.61
N THR A 104 -0.06 30.63 -4.97
CA THR A 104 0.34 29.59 -4.00
C THR A 104 1.78 29.82 -3.54
N ILE A 105 1.99 30.05 -2.25
CA ILE A 105 3.31 30.30 -1.65
C ILE A 105 3.97 29.03 -1.11
N CYS A 106 3.17 28.12 -0.54
CA CYS A 106 3.61 26.86 0.06
C CYS A 106 2.44 25.88 0.19
N THR A 107 2.78 24.62 0.45
CA THR A 107 1.82 23.52 0.69
C THR A 107 1.90 23.06 2.15
N LEU A 108 0.76 22.90 2.82
CA LEU A 108 0.65 22.35 4.17
C LEU A 108 0.29 20.85 4.08
N GLY A 109 1.12 19.99 4.66
CA GLY A 109 0.92 18.55 4.71
C GLY A 109 0.53 18.00 6.08
N ILE A 110 0.50 16.68 6.17
CA ILE A 110 0.11 15.93 7.37
C ILE A 110 0.97 16.30 8.58
N GLY A 111 0.31 16.61 9.69
CA GLY A 111 0.93 17.06 10.93
C GLY A 111 1.04 18.59 11.03
N THR A 112 0.97 19.33 9.93
CA THR A 112 1.02 20.79 10.00
C THR A 112 -0.29 21.33 10.60
N ALA A 113 -0.16 22.35 11.43
CA ALA A 113 -1.28 23.02 12.08
C ALA A 113 -1.29 24.51 11.76
N PHE A 114 -2.47 25.11 11.70
CA PHE A 114 -2.64 26.48 11.25
C PHE A 114 -3.95 27.11 11.73
N GLY A 115 -4.04 28.43 11.64
CA GLY A 115 -5.26 29.18 11.92
C GLY A 115 -5.31 29.79 13.32
N GLU A 116 -4.18 29.86 14.01
CA GLU A 116 -3.98 30.45 15.33
C GLU A 116 -4.27 31.96 15.41
N SER A 117 -4.42 32.64 14.25
CA SER A 117 -4.85 34.04 14.17
C SER A 117 -6.19 34.32 14.84
N ILE A 118 -6.98 33.28 15.14
CA ILE A 118 -8.22 33.41 15.91
C ILE A 118 -7.96 33.79 17.38
N LEU A 119 -6.74 33.65 17.90
CA LEU A 119 -6.44 33.94 19.30
C LEU A 119 -6.58 35.43 19.63
N ASP A 120 -6.27 36.32 18.69
CA ASP A 120 -6.45 37.78 18.82
C ASP A 120 -7.47 38.37 17.84
N ASN A 121 -8.19 37.51 17.09
CA ASN A 121 -9.15 37.87 16.05
C ASN A 121 -8.52 38.57 14.83
N THR A 122 -7.23 38.36 14.56
CA THR A 122 -6.60 38.84 13.33
C THR A 122 -7.24 38.18 12.10
N PRO A 123 -7.64 38.97 11.08
CA PRO A 123 -8.14 38.45 9.81
C PRO A 123 -7.16 37.47 9.16
N ARG A 124 -7.67 36.49 8.42
CA ARG A 124 -6.85 35.46 7.77
C ARG A 124 -5.82 36.09 6.84
N HIS A 125 -4.55 35.77 7.05
CA HIS A 125 -3.43 36.30 6.26
C HIS A 125 -3.37 35.75 4.83
N ALA A 126 -4.00 34.59 4.60
CA ALA A 126 -3.97 33.83 3.36
C ALA A 126 -5.30 33.10 3.10
N THR A 127 -5.53 32.75 1.84
CA THR A 127 -6.58 31.83 1.39
C THR A 127 -6.06 30.40 1.45
N ILE A 128 -6.79 29.47 2.05
CA ILE A 128 -6.40 28.06 2.16
C ILE A 128 -7.32 27.22 1.29
N VAL A 129 -6.75 26.40 0.39
CA VAL A 129 -7.49 25.55 -0.55
C VAL A 129 -6.95 24.13 -0.49
N SER A 130 -7.81 23.11 -0.42
CA SER A 130 -7.37 21.72 -0.47
C SER A 130 -6.76 21.37 -1.85
N SER A 131 -5.51 20.92 -1.89
CA SER A 131 -4.83 20.47 -3.12
C SER A 131 -5.21 19.04 -3.50
N GLU A 132 -5.68 18.27 -2.52
CA GLU A 132 -6.23 16.91 -2.64
C GLU A 132 -7.31 16.65 -1.57
N THR A 133 -7.93 15.47 -1.58
CA THR A 133 -8.87 15.09 -0.51
C THR A 133 -8.14 15.08 0.82
N SER A 134 -8.59 15.91 1.77
CA SER A 134 -7.85 16.22 2.99
C SER A 134 -8.71 16.05 4.23
N GLU A 135 -8.15 15.43 5.25
CA GLU A 135 -8.80 15.19 6.54
C GLU A 135 -8.16 16.09 7.60
N LEU A 136 -8.98 16.88 8.29
CA LEU A 136 -8.55 17.88 9.26
C LEU A 136 -9.17 17.61 10.62
N LEU A 137 -8.39 17.95 11.66
CA LEU A 137 -8.88 18.13 13.01
C LEU A 137 -9.18 19.62 13.20
N ARG A 138 -10.42 19.98 13.52
CA ARG A 138 -10.85 21.37 13.76
C ARG A 138 -11.12 21.61 15.24
N ILE A 139 -10.61 22.71 15.78
CA ILE A 139 -10.94 23.19 17.13
C ILE A 139 -11.52 24.59 17.03
N GLU A 140 -12.71 24.79 17.60
CA GLU A 140 -13.37 26.09 17.59
C GLU A 140 -12.61 27.12 18.45
N GLN A 141 -12.72 28.40 18.08
CA GLN A 141 -11.97 29.50 18.70
C GLN A 141 -12.07 29.55 20.23
N ARG A 142 -13.28 29.36 20.80
CA ARG A 142 -13.49 29.44 22.25
C ARG A 142 -12.68 28.37 22.99
N GLU A 143 -12.77 27.13 22.53
CA GLU A 143 -12.06 26.01 23.12
C GLU A 143 -10.55 26.15 22.91
N PHE A 144 -10.13 26.58 21.71
CA PHE A 144 -8.72 26.78 21.42
C PHE A 144 -8.09 27.89 22.27
N LYS A 145 -8.80 29.00 22.54
CA LYS A 145 -8.36 30.05 23.47
C LYS A 145 -8.16 29.50 24.88
N SER A 146 -9.12 28.71 25.39
CA SER A 146 -9.02 28.05 26.70
C SER A 146 -7.82 27.10 26.78
N LEU A 147 -7.59 26.29 25.74
CA LEU A 147 -6.42 25.41 25.65
C LEU A 147 -5.11 26.20 25.63
N TRP A 148 -5.05 27.28 24.87
CA TRP A 148 -3.86 28.12 24.75
C TRP A 148 -3.52 28.84 26.06
N GLU A 149 -4.50 29.39 26.77
CA GLU A 149 -4.28 30.02 28.07
C GLU A 149 -3.75 29.01 29.10
N LYS A 150 -4.27 27.78 29.11
CA LYS A 150 -3.90 26.73 30.06
C LYS A 150 -2.56 26.05 29.73
N TYR A 151 -2.25 25.85 28.46
CA TYR A 151 -1.10 25.05 28.00
C TYR A 151 -0.13 25.86 27.12
N ARG A 152 -0.05 27.18 27.32
CA ARG A 152 0.75 28.10 26.49
C ARG A 152 2.17 27.62 26.24
N GLN A 153 2.86 27.16 27.29
CA GLN A 153 4.24 26.68 27.18
C GLN A 153 4.37 25.45 26.27
N SER A 154 3.42 24.51 26.35
CA SER A 154 3.41 23.31 25.51
C SER A 154 3.04 23.59 24.05
N LEU A 155 2.25 24.64 23.80
CA LEU A 155 1.84 25.06 22.46
C LEU A 155 2.82 26.04 21.81
N ALA A 156 3.71 26.68 22.57
CA ALA A 156 4.62 27.71 22.08
C ALA A 156 5.55 27.23 20.94
N GLY A 157 5.96 25.97 20.97
CA GLY A 157 6.79 25.37 19.91
C GLY A 157 6.03 25.13 18.60
N LEU A 158 4.70 24.97 18.65
CA LEU A 158 3.87 24.69 17.48
C LEU A 158 3.32 25.95 16.81
N LEU A 159 2.93 26.96 17.59
CA LEU A 159 2.23 28.14 17.08
C LEU A 159 3.21 29.18 16.51
N ALA A 160 2.78 29.89 15.47
CA ALA A 160 3.52 31.03 14.95
C ALA A 160 3.52 32.21 15.96
N PRO A 161 4.55 33.07 15.93
CA PRO A 161 4.52 34.35 16.65
C PRO A 161 3.35 35.24 16.20
N PRO A 162 2.73 36.03 17.10
CA PRO A 162 3.09 36.26 18.51
C PRO A 162 2.54 35.20 19.48
N TYR A 163 1.86 34.16 19.01
CA TYR A 163 1.15 33.19 19.85
C TYR A 163 2.07 32.11 20.42
N GLY A 164 3.17 31.81 19.72
CA GLY A 164 4.24 30.92 20.15
C GLY A 164 5.63 31.57 20.06
N ALA A 165 6.68 30.76 20.15
CA ALA A 165 8.07 31.21 20.06
C ALA A 165 8.47 31.52 18.61
N MET A 166 9.34 32.52 18.42
CA MET A 166 9.90 32.88 17.12
C MET A 166 10.96 31.86 16.65
N GLU A 167 11.74 31.36 17.60
CA GLU A 167 12.77 30.33 17.42
C GLU A 167 12.62 29.28 18.53
N GLY A 168 12.75 28.00 18.17
CA GLY A 168 12.72 26.88 19.13
C GLY A 168 14.10 26.38 19.56
N GLY A 169 15.18 27.00 19.06
CA GLY A 169 16.58 26.60 19.27
C GLY A 169 17.28 27.27 20.45
N SER A 170 18.55 26.94 20.65
CA SER A 170 19.39 27.23 21.83
C SER A 170 19.71 28.72 22.13
N ASN A 171 19.04 29.68 21.50
CA ASN A 171 19.37 31.11 21.62
C ASN A 171 19.03 31.74 22.99
N ASN A 172 18.34 31.03 23.89
CA ASN A 172 17.95 31.57 25.20
C ASN A 172 19.03 31.45 26.31
N ASP A 173 20.14 30.74 26.07
CA ASP A 173 21.21 30.54 27.08
C ASP A 173 22.34 31.59 27.03
N ARG A 174 22.21 32.68 26.27
CA ARG A 174 23.27 33.69 26.10
C ARG A 174 23.06 35.02 26.83
N LEU A 175 22.33 35.01 27.95
CA LEU A 175 22.12 36.21 28.76
C LEU A 175 22.70 36.11 30.18
N THR A 176 23.80 35.39 30.38
CA THR A 176 24.73 35.60 31.50
C THR A 176 26.12 35.09 31.12
N ASP A 177 27.00 36.01 30.68
CA ASP A 177 28.47 35.95 30.72
C ASP A 177 29.07 36.71 29.53
N LYS A 178 29.09 38.04 29.67
CA LYS A 178 30.12 38.84 29.01
C LYS A 178 31.35 38.76 29.89
N ASP A 179 32.32 37.94 29.51
CA ASP A 179 33.74 38.28 29.54
C ASP A 179 34.60 37.16 28.94
N SER A 180 35.19 37.48 27.79
CA SER A 180 36.47 37.02 27.23
C SER A 180 36.40 36.74 25.73
N MET A 181 37.00 37.65 24.97
CA MET A 181 37.33 37.50 23.56
C MET A 181 38.45 36.47 23.41
N ASN A 182 38.21 35.41 22.63
CA ASN A 182 39.22 34.84 21.74
C ASN A 182 38.54 34.14 20.56
N SER A 183 38.81 34.66 19.37
CA SER A 183 38.43 34.12 18.07
C SER A 183 39.38 32.98 17.67
N ASP A 184 38.84 31.78 17.43
CA ASP A 184 39.28 30.79 16.41
C ASP A 184 38.89 29.33 16.74
N SER A 185 37.59 29.05 16.95
CA SER A 185 37.11 27.66 17.10
C SER A 185 35.67 27.43 16.63
N ALA A 186 35.24 28.11 15.57
CA ALA A 186 33.92 27.91 14.97
C ALA A 186 33.94 26.74 13.98
N ASN A 187 33.97 25.49 14.46
CA ASN A 187 33.56 24.30 13.69
C ASN A 187 33.39 22.99 14.48
N LYS A 188 33.34 23.02 15.82
CA LYS A 188 33.14 21.80 16.64
C LYS A 188 31.91 21.92 17.53
N ALA A 189 30.76 21.50 17.02
CA ALA A 189 29.61 21.13 17.84
C ALA A 189 29.52 19.60 17.81
N HIS A 190 30.03 18.91 18.85
CA HIS A 190 29.75 17.50 19.03
C HIS A 190 28.24 17.34 19.31
N LYS A 191 27.50 16.76 18.37
CA LYS A 191 26.10 16.38 18.56
C LYS A 191 26.04 15.31 19.65
N ILE A 192 25.22 15.52 20.68
CA ILE A 192 24.90 14.48 21.66
C ILE A 192 24.05 13.42 20.93
N PRO A 193 24.46 12.14 20.90
CA PRO A 193 23.70 11.10 20.23
C PRO A 193 22.30 10.95 20.82
N SER A 194 21.29 10.69 19.98
CA SER A 194 19.96 10.26 20.45
C SER A 194 20.07 9.05 21.39
N GLU A 195 19.35 9.07 22.52
CA GLU A 195 19.38 7.98 23.52
C GLU A 195 19.04 6.62 22.90
N LYS A 196 18.09 6.57 21.95
CA LYS A 196 17.74 5.35 21.23
C LYS A 196 18.89 4.82 20.36
N LEU A 197 19.60 5.71 19.65
CA LEU A 197 20.73 5.31 18.82
C LEU A 197 21.95 4.92 19.65
N ARG A 198 22.16 5.60 20.78
CA ARG A 198 23.18 5.22 21.76
C ARG A 198 22.91 3.81 22.30
N ARG A 199 21.67 3.50 22.70
CA ARG A 199 21.28 2.14 23.12
C ARG A 199 21.47 1.14 21.99
N ALA A 200 21.06 1.46 20.76
CA ALA A 200 21.26 0.60 19.60
C ALA A 200 22.74 0.26 19.36
N GLY A 201 23.63 1.25 19.44
CA GLY A 201 25.08 1.04 19.37
C GLY A 201 25.59 0.10 20.45
N LYS A 202 25.16 0.29 21.70
CA LYS A 202 25.54 -0.58 22.83
C LYS A 202 25.09 -2.03 22.62
N VAL A 203 23.83 -2.23 22.20
CA VAL A 203 23.27 -3.56 21.91
C VAL A 203 24.06 -4.27 20.80
N LEU A 204 24.36 -3.57 19.70
CA LEU A 204 25.15 -4.12 18.60
C LEU A 204 26.58 -4.46 19.02
N ARG A 205 27.26 -3.54 19.72
CA ARG A 205 28.62 -3.76 20.25
C ARG A 205 28.66 -5.00 21.13
N ASN A 206 27.75 -5.12 22.10
CA ASN A 206 27.67 -6.26 23.00
C ASN A 206 27.39 -7.57 22.26
N ALA A 207 26.50 -7.54 21.26
CA ALA A 207 26.21 -8.69 20.43
C ALA A 207 27.43 -9.13 19.59
N ILE A 208 28.21 -8.18 19.06
CA ILE A 208 29.47 -8.46 18.35
C ILE A 208 30.49 -9.08 19.31
N LEU A 209 30.68 -8.52 20.50
CA LEU A 209 31.60 -9.07 21.50
C LEU A 209 31.18 -10.48 21.98
N SER A 210 29.89 -10.80 21.99
CA SER A 210 29.37 -12.13 22.34
C SER A 210 29.56 -13.15 21.20
N ARG A 211 29.17 -12.79 19.97
CA ARG A 211 29.06 -13.74 18.83
C ARG A 211 30.30 -13.77 17.95
N ALA A 212 31.01 -12.66 17.83
CA ALA A 212 32.16 -12.50 16.95
C ALA A 212 33.25 -11.58 17.57
N PRO A 213 33.87 -11.97 18.70
CA PRO A 213 34.81 -11.11 19.43
C PRO A 213 35.99 -10.62 18.59
N HIS A 214 36.41 -11.39 17.59
CA HIS A 214 37.53 -11.08 16.69
C HIS A 214 37.32 -9.83 15.82
N MET A 215 36.08 -9.33 15.71
CA MET A 215 35.76 -8.15 14.91
C MET A 215 36.22 -6.84 15.57
N ILE A 216 36.15 -6.75 16.89
CA ILE A 216 36.61 -5.58 17.67
C ILE A 216 37.98 -5.93 18.24
N ARG A 217 39.04 -5.34 17.67
CA ARG A 217 40.42 -5.59 18.10
C ARG A 217 41.37 -4.50 17.62
N ASP A 218 42.60 -4.54 18.15
CA ASP A 218 43.68 -3.70 17.65
C ASP A 218 44.09 -4.12 16.23
N ARG A 219 44.22 -3.14 15.33
CA ARG A 219 44.63 -3.33 13.94
C ARG A 219 45.82 -2.43 13.61
N LYS A 220 46.81 -2.99 12.90
CA LYS A 220 48.00 -2.24 12.46
C LYS A 220 47.90 -1.94 10.97
N TYR A 221 48.08 -0.68 10.60
CA TYR A 221 48.07 -0.23 9.21
C TYR A 221 49.06 0.93 9.04
N HIS A 222 49.94 0.86 8.04
CA HIS A 222 51.05 1.80 7.83
C HIS A 222 51.80 2.18 9.11
N LEU A 223 52.21 1.17 9.91
CA LEU A 223 52.94 1.32 11.18
C LEU A 223 52.16 2.02 12.31
N LYS A 224 50.94 2.52 12.08
CA LYS A 224 50.03 3.00 13.12
C LYS A 224 49.18 1.85 13.66
N THR A 225 48.95 1.85 14.97
CA THR A 225 48.04 0.89 15.63
C THR A 225 46.74 1.61 15.96
N TYR A 226 45.64 1.11 15.39
CA TYR A 226 44.28 1.56 15.66
C TYR A 226 43.68 0.61 16.70
N LYS A 227 43.50 1.10 17.93
CA LYS A 227 43.00 0.29 19.04
C LYS A 227 41.50 0.00 18.91
N GLN A 228 41.09 -1.19 19.34
CA GLN A 228 39.69 -1.65 19.50
C GLN A 228 38.76 -1.23 18.35
N CYS A 229 39.16 -1.52 17.10
CA CYS A 229 38.44 -1.07 15.91
C CYS A 229 37.89 -2.24 15.07
N CYS A 230 36.81 -1.94 14.37
CA CYS A 230 36.12 -2.81 13.42
C CYS A 230 36.52 -2.45 11.98
N VAL A 231 36.28 -3.37 11.05
CA VAL A 231 36.40 -3.10 9.60
C VAL A 231 35.03 -2.95 8.97
N GLY A 232 34.86 -1.96 8.07
CA GLY A 232 33.59 -1.69 7.39
C GLY A 232 32.97 -2.91 6.71
N THR A 233 33.74 -3.67 5.91
CA THR A 233 33.25 -4.90 5.27
C THR A 233 32.82 -5.97 6.28
N GLU A 234 33.59 -6.15 7.38
CA GLU A 234 33.27 -7.14 8.41
C GLU A 234 31.96 -6.77 9.14
N LEU A 235 31.72 -5.48 9.41
CA LEU A 235 30.47 -4.99 10.01
C LEU A 235 29.27 -5.23 9.09
N VAL A 236 29.42 -5.00 7.79
CA VAL A 236 28.38 -5.29 6.79
C VAL A 236 28.07 -6.79 6.74
N ASP A 237 29.10 -7.63 6.65
CA ASP A 237 28.95 -9.09 6.62
C ASP A 237 28.23 -9.61 7.85
N TRP A 238 28.66 -9.14 9.04
CA TRP A 238 28.05 -9.55 10.30
C TRP A 238 26.57 -9.18 10.38
N LEU A 239 26.21 -7.95 9.99
CA LEU A 239 24.83 -7.46 10.07
C LEU A 239 23.90 -8.21 9.10
N VAL A 240 24.36 -8.47 7.89
CA VAL A 240 23.63 -9.29 6.90
C VAL A 240 23.42 -10.72 7.40
N MET A 241 24.38 -11.28 8.13
CA MET A 241 24.26 -12.61 8.73
C MET A 241 23.33 -12.66 9.97
N GLN A 242 23.12 -11.54 10.67
CA GLN A 242 22.33 -11.54 11.91
C GLN A 242 20.82 -11.62 11.70
N SER A 243 20.30 -11.08 10.60
CA SER A 243 18.86 -11.00 10.40
C SER A 243 18.45 -11.05 8.94
N ALA A 244 17.36 -11.77 8.67
CA ALA A 244 16.75 -11.84 7.35
C ALA A 244 16.10 -10.51 6.89
N CYS A 245 15.93 -9.53 7.79
CA CYS A 245 15.41 -8.20 7.44
C CYS A 245 16.47 -7.27 6.84
N VAL A 246 17.76 -7.64 6.89
CA VAL A 246 18.87 -6.91 6.26
C VAL A 246 19.15 -7.56 4.91
N LEU A 247 18.65 -6.94 3.86
CA LEU A 247 18.37 -7.69 2.63
C LEU A 247 19.45 -7.54 1.55
N THR A 248 20.22 -6.46 1.60
CA THR A 248 21.33 -6.12 0.70
C THR A 248 22.48 -5.49 1.51
N ARG A 249 23.69 -5.51 0.93
CA ARG A 249 24.86 -4.83 1.52
C ARG A 249 24.66 -3.31 1.60
N SER A 250 24.01 -2.72 0.59
CA SER A 250 23.68 -1.28 0.59
C SER A 250 22.73 -0.91 1.74
N HIS A 251 21.76 -1.76 2.05
CA HIS A 251 20.87 -1.56 3.20
C HIS A 251 21.64 -1.59 4.52
N ALA A 252 22.56 -2.54 4.68
CA ALA A 252 23.47 -2.60 5.84
C ALA A 252 24.36 -1.34 5.94
N VAL A 253 24.88 -0.83 4.82
CA VAL A 253 25.61 0.45 4.79
C VAL A 253 24.76 1.60 5.33
N GLY A 254 23.49 1.69 4.92
CA GLY A 254 22.56 2.69 5.45
C GLY A 254 22.34 2.58 6.96
N MET A 255 22.19 1.35 7.47
CA MET A 255 22.01 1.10 8.91
C MET A 255 23.24 1.52 9.72
N TRP A 256 24.46 1.21 9.24
CA TRP A 256 25.70 1.66 9.87
C TRP A 256 25.92 3.17 9.74
N GLN A 257 25.54 3.75 8.59
CA GLN A 257 25.56 5.20 8.38
C GLN A 257 24.70 5.94 9.40
N ALA A 258 23.54 5.39 9.78
CA ALA A 258 22.68 6.00 10.80
C ALA A 258 23.36 6.12 12.17
N LEU A 259 24.20 5.15 12.54
CA LEU A 259 25.00 5.21 13.77
C LEU A 259 26.18 6.18 13.64
N LEU A 260 26.76 6.27 12.44
CA LEU A 260 27.90 7.15 12.18
C LEU A 260 27.54 8.62 12.17
N GLU A 261 26.43 9.00 11.55
CA GLU A 261 25.96 10.40 11.50
C GLU A 261 25.65 10.98 12.90
N GLU A 262 25.38 10.12 13.86
CA GLU A 262 25.02 10.47 15.24
C GLU A 262 26.19 10.23 16.22
N GLY A 263 27.37 9.87 15.72
CA GLY A 263 28.60 9.74 16.52
C GLY A 263 28.66 8.51 17.43
N VAL A 264 27.75 7.56 17.25
CA VAL A 264 27.73 6.28 18.01
C VAL A 264 28.77 5.30 17.47
N LEU A 265 29.07 5.39 16.18
CA LEU A 265 30.15 4.68 15.49
C LEU A 265 30.99 5.69 14.72
N ASN A 266 32.29 5.78 14.96
CA ASN A 266 33.13 6.80 14.33
C ASN A 266 34.13 6.16 13.38
N HIS A 267 34.35 6.77 12.20
CA HIS A 267 35.51 6.43 11.39
C HIS A 267 36.77 6.92 12.10
N VAL A 268 37.84 6.12 12.12
CA VAL A 268 39.07 6.47 12.87
C VAL A 268 39.74 7.76 12.37
N ASP A 269 39.57 8.08 11.09
CA ASP A 269 40.04 9.33 10.46
C ASP A 269 38.94 10.40 10.30
N GLN A 270 37.79 10.23 10.99
CA GLN A 270 36.67 11.20 11.01
C GLN A 270 35.99 11.45 9.64
N GLU A 271 35.95 10.44 8.77
CA GLU A 271 35.12 10.49 7.56
C GLU A 271 33.63 10.50 7.94
N LEU A 272 32.84 11.33 7.24
CA LEU A 272 31.42 11.53 7.52
C LEU A 272 30.50 10.46 6.88
N GLY A 273 31.07 9.48 6.17
CA GLY A 273 30.34 8.48 5.41
C GLY A 273 30.88 7.08 5.65
N PHE A 274 29.99 6.16 6.02
CA PHE A 274 30.28 4.74 6.15
C PHE A 274 30.44 4.11 4.78
N GLN A 275 31.48 3.30 4.63
CA GLN A 275 31.80 2.59 3.39
C GLN A 275 32.01 1.10 3.66
N ASP A 276 31.41 0.27 2.79
CA ASP A 276 31.66 -1.18 2.71
C ASP A 276 33.04 -1.44 2.07
N LYS A 277 34.09 -1.06 2.80
CA LYS A 277 35.49 -1.17 2.41
C LYS A 277 36.35 -1.59 3.59
N TYR A 278 37.62 -1.87 3.32
CA TYR A 278 38.62 -2.12 4.33
C TYR A 278 39.05 -0.81 5.04
N LEU A 279 38.12 -0.19 5.76
CA LEU A 279 38.28 1.02 6.55
C LEU A 279 37.94 0.74 8.00
N PHE A 280 38.56 1.48 8.93
CA PHE A 280 38.42 1.21 10.37
C PHE A 280 37.40 2.13 11.03
N TYR A 281 36.56 1.54 11.88
CA TYR A 281 35.53 2.23 12.65
C TYR A 281 35.61 1.83 14.14
N ARG A 282 35.21 2.72 15.03
CA ARG A 282 35.22 2.50 16.48
C ARG A 282 33.88 2.89 17.10
N PHE A 283 33.34 2.04 17.99
CA PHE A 283 32.14 2.39 18.75
C PHE A 283 32.46 3.46 19.79
N LEU A 284 31.49 4.29 20.11
CA LEU A 284 31.63 5.36 21.10
C LEU A 284 32.13 4.83 22.46
N ASP A 285 31.60 3.68 22.90
CA ASP A 285 32.04 3.05 24.15
C ASP A 285 33.53 2.67 24.09
N ASP A 286 34.08 2.28 22.93
CA ASP A 286 35.48 1.84 22.80
C ASP A 286 36.48 3.00 22.64
N GLU A 287 36.04 4.27 22.64
CA GLU A 287 36.93 5.43 22.65
C GLU A 287 37.66 5.59 24.00
N GLU A 288 37.09 5.08 25.10
CA GLU A 288 37.72 5.08 26.41
C GLU A 288 38.67 3.88 26.57
N GLU A 289 39.93 4.12 27.00
CA GLU A 289 40.98 3.08 27.09
C GLU A 289 40.64 1.94 28.08
N ASP A 290 39.78 2.19 29.08
CA ASP A 290 39.44 1.26 30.18
C ASP A 290 38.00 0.74 30.11
N THR A 291 37.46 0.56 28.89
CA THR A 291 36.06 0.14 28.72
C THR A 291 35.85 -1.30 29.20
N PRO A 292 34.96 -1.55 30.19
CA PRO A 292 34.73 -2.89 30.70
C PRO A 292 34.05 -3.78 29.65
N LEU A 293 34.40 -5.06 29.66
CA LEU A 293 33.65 -6.07 28.91
C LEU A 293 32.21 -6.14 29.45
N PRO A 294 31.20 -6.36 28.58
CA PRO A 294 29.82 -6.44 29.01
C PRO A 294 29.61 -7.60 29.99
N SER A 295 28.86 -7.34 31.06
CA SER A 295 28.47 -8.37 32.02
C SER A 295 27.59 -9.45 31.36
N GLU A 296 27.50 -10.63 31.96
CA GLU A 296 26.63 -11.70 31.44
C GLU A 296 25.15 -11.29 31.39
N GLU A 297 24.72 -10.41 32.30
CA GLU A 297 23.37 -9.84 32.29
C GLU A 297 23.17 -8.88 31.12
N GLU A 298 24.11 -7.97 30.86
CA GLU A 298 24.06 -7.05 29.71
C GLU A 298 24.15 -7.80 28.37
N LYS A 299 24.92 -8.89 28.29
CA LYS A 299 24.95 -9.75 27.10
C LYS A 299 23.58 -10.39 26.85
N ARG A 300 22.94 -10.92 27.90
CA ARG A 300 21.61 -11.53 27.80
C ARG A 300 20.56 -10.49 27.36
N GLU A 301 20.56 -9.32 27.99
CA GLU A 301 19.64 -8.22 27.66
C GLU A 301 19.86 -7.73 26.21
N SER A 302 21.12 -7.55 25.79
CA SER A 302 21.45 -7.16 24.42
C SER A 302 21.04 -8.23 23.40
N GLU A 303 21.15 -9.52 23.73
CA GLU A 303 20.70 -10.60 22.85
C GLU A 303 19.17 -10.68 22.70
N GLU A 304 18.41 -10.24 23.71
CA GLU A 304 16.95 -10.14 23.67
C GLU A 304 16.51 -8.91 22.86
N GLU A 305 17.19 -7.77 23.00
CA GLU A 305 16.89 -6.51 22.29
C GLU A 305 17.42 -6.46 20.84
N LEU A 306 18.36 -7.33 20.47
CA LEU A 306 19.01 -7.29 19.15
C LEU A 306 18.03 -7.31 17.97
N PRO A 307 16.99 -8.17 17.91
CA PRO A 307 16.06 -8.20 16.78
C PRO A 307 15.30 -6.88 16.61
N GLU A 308 14.82 -6.28 17.71
CA GLU A 308 14.11 -4.99 17.69
C GLU A 308 15.05 -3.86 17.29
N THR A 309 16.29 -3.89 17.76
CA THR A 309 17.34 -2.92 17.40
C THR A 309 17.66 -2.97 15.90
N ILE A 310 17.83 -4.17 15.34
CA ILE A 310 18.07 -4.35 13.91
C ILE A 310 16.86 -3.85 13.10
N LEU A 311 15.63 -4.15 13.53
CA LEU A 311 14.42 -3.66 12.86
C LEU A 311 14.33 -2.13 12.88
N PHE A 312 14.59 -1.51 14.02
CA PHE A 312 14.64 -0.05 14.16
C PHE A 312 15.68 0.57 13.22
N LEU A 313 16.90 0.02 13.18
CA LEU A 313 17.95 0.49 12.26
C LEU A 313 17.57 0.28 10.79
N ALA A 314 16.91 -0.83 10.46
CA ALA A 314 16.45 -1.12 9.11
C ALA A 314 15.41 -0.11 8.61
N GLN A 315 14.63 0.50 9.52
CA GLN A 315 13.64 1.54 9.20
C GLN A 315 14.28 2.91 8.93
N ILE A 316 15.30 3.30 9.70
CA ILE A 316 15.97 4.61 9.56
C ILE A 316 17.17 4.58 8.59
N GLY A 317 17.71 3.40 8.31
CA GLY A 317 18.92 3.20 7.53
C GLY A 317 18.86 3.76 6.11
N PRO A 318 17.76 3.60 5.35
CA PRO A 318 17.75 4.09 3.99
C PRO A 318 17.63 5.62 3.89
N ASP A 319 17.02 6.30 4.87
CA ASP A 319 17.07 7.78 4.96
C ASP A 319 18.52 8.27 5.18
N ALA A 320 19.29 7.54 6.00
CA ALA A 320 20.71 7.82 6.22
C ALA A 320 21.55 7.54 4.97
N LEU A 321 21.24 6.44 4.26
CA LEU A 321 21.85 6.11 2.97
C LEU A 321 21.56 7.18 1.92
N LEU A 322 20.31 7.68 1.86
CA LEU A 322 19.92 8.77 0.97
C LEU A 322 20.77 10.01 1.21
N ARG A 323 20.89 10.45 2.47
CA ARG A 323 21.72 11.61 2.82
C ARG A 323 23.18 11.40 2.46
N LEU A 324 23.72 10.20 2.70
CA LEU A 324 25.09 9.85 2.31
C LEU A 324 25.29 9.98 0.80
N ILE A 325 24.38 9.44 -0.01
CA ILE A 325 24.47 9.48 -1.47
C ILE A 325 24.28 10.90 -1.99
N LEU A 326 23.32 11.67 -1.45
CA LEU A 326 23.02 13.03 -1.91
C LEU A 326 24.11 14.05 -1.59
N ARG A 327 25.10 13.73 -0.75
CA ARG A 327 26.33 14.52 -0.59
C ARG A 327 27.23 14.46 -1.83
N LYS A 328 27.06 13.47 -2.71
CA LYS A 328 27.73 13.42 -4.02
C LYS A 328 27.11 14.45 -4.95
N SER A 329 27.93 15.13 -5.75
CA SER A 329 27.42 16.02 -6.79
C SER A 329 26.61 15.22 -7.83
N PRO A 330 25.60 15.83 -8.48
CA PRO A 330 24.78 15.18 -9.51
C PRO A 330 25.58 14.33 -10.53
N GLY A 331 26.69 14.86 -11.05
CA GLY A 331 27.52 14.17 -12.05
C GLY A 331 28.40 13.03 -11.52
N GLN A 332 28.48 12.82 -10.20
CA GLN A 332 29.27 11.76 -9.56
C GLN A 332 28.43 10.56 -9.10
N ARG A 333 27.11 10.60 -9.31
CA ARG A 333 26.19 9.54 -8.90
C ARG A 333 26.29 8.35 -9.86
N THR A 334 26.43 7.14 -9.31
CA THR A 334 26.40 5.90 -10.07
C THR A 334 24.96 5.52 -10.44
N GLY A 335 24.78 4.52 -11.33
CA GLY A 335 23.44 3.97 -11.61
C GLY A 335 22.72 3.49 -10.34
N ASP A 336 23.44 2.78 -9.46
CA ASP A 336 22.91 2.29 -8.18
C ASP A 336 22.53 3.45 -7.24
N ASP A 337 23.33 4.52 -7.20
CA ASP A 337 23.00 5.73 -6.42
C ASP A 337 21.65 6.32 -6.88
N LEU A 338 21.44 6.41 -8.20
CA LEU A 338 20.21 6.97 -8.78
C LEU A 338 18.98 6.09 -8.49
N GLU A 339 19.14 4.76 -8.50
CA GLU A 339 18.07 3.84 -8.13
C GLU A 339 17.67 3.99 -6.65
N ILE A 340 18.65 4.08 -5.76
CA ILE A 340 18.40 4.29 -4.33
C ILE A 340 17.71 5.63 -4.09
N ILE A 341 18.19 6.72 -4.70
CA ILE A 341 17.53 8.03 -4.58
C ILE A 341 16.10 7.94 -5.08
N TYR A 342 15.88 7.39 -6.28
CA TYR A 342 14.54 7.24 -6.86
C TYR A 342 13.59 6.47 -5.94
N ASP A 343 14.03 5.35 -5.37
CA ASP A 343 13.22 4.55 -4.45
C ASP A 343 12.83 5.34 -3.20
N GLU A 344 13.70 6.21 -2.69
CA GLU A 344 13.35 7.10 -1.58
C GLU A 344 12.40 8.23 -2.00
N LEU A 345 12.56 8.80 -3.19
CA LEU A 345 11.66 9.85 -3.71
C LEU A 345 10.21 9.35 -3.85
N LEU A 346 9.99 8.05 -4.05
CA LEU A 346 8.65 7.44 -4.05
C LEU A 346 7.92 7.55 -2.70
N HIS A 347 8.67 7.71 -1.60
CA HIS A 347 8.12 7.80 -0.24
C HIS A 347 7.92 9.25 0.22
N ILE A 348 8.40 10.24 -0.53
CA ILE A 348 8.27 11.67 -0.20
C ILE A 348 6.92 12.19 -0.68
N LYS A 349 6.05 12.55 0.27
CA LYS A 349 4.68 13.01 -0.01
C LYS A 349 4.61 14.22 -0.95
N ALA A 350 5.49 15.21 -0.77
CA ALA A 350 5.58 16.37 -1.66
C ALA A 350 5.79 15.99 -3.13
N LEU A 351 6.38 14.83 -3.41
CA LEU A 351 6.63 14.33 -4.76
C LEU A 351 5.57 13.35 -5.26
N ALA A 352 4.59 12.96 -4.44
CA ALA A 352 3.65 11.89 -4.75
C ALA A 352 2.90 12.12 -6.08
N HIS A 353 2.51 13.38 -6.33
CA HIS A 353 1.78 13.84 -7.51
C HIS A 353 2.61 13.88 -8.81
N LEU A 354 3.94 13.72 -8.74
CA LEU A 354 4.82 13.74 -9.91
C LEU A 354 4.86 12.37 -10.60
N SER A 355 5.01 12.39 -11.94
CA SER A 355 5.17 11.17 -12.72
C SER A 355 6.47 10.43 -12.36
N ASN A 356 6.52 9.12 -12.63
CA ASN A 356 7.73 8.34 -12.38
C ASN A 356 8.93 8.83 -13.21
N THR A 357 8.70 9.33 -14.42
CA THR A 357 9.75 9.93 -15.24
C THR A 357 10.33 11.17 -14.57
N VAL A 358 9.47 12.09 -14.10
CA VAL A 358 9.93 13.28 -13.36
C VAL A 358 10.70 12.88 -12.11
N LYS A 359 10.23 11.88 -11.34
CA LYS A 359 10.95 11.39 -10.15
C LYS A 359 12.32 10.79 -10.49
N ARG A 360 12.46 10.09 -11.62
CA ARG A 360 13.76 9.56 -12.09
C ARG A 360 14.71 10.68 -12.48
N GLU A 361 14.23 11.67 -13.21
CA GLU A 361 15.02 12.84 -13.56
C GLU A 361 15.43 13.64 -12.32
N LEU A 362 14.49 13.82 -11.36
CA LEU A 362 14.77 14.44 -10.06
C LEU A 362 15.87 13.71 -9.28
N ALA A 363 15.91 12.37 -9.32
CA ALA A 363 16.96 11.61 -8.64
C ALA A 363 18.37 11.98 -9.15
N SER A 364 18.49 12.37 -10.43
CA SER A 364 19.76 12.79 -11.00
C SER A 364 20.23 14.19 -10.56
N VAL A 365 19.30 15.09 -10.21
CA VAL A 365 19.62 16.50 -9.93
C VAL A 365 19.45 16.93 -8.48
N VAL A 366 18.59 16.25 -7.72
CA VAL A 366 18.18 16.72 -6.39
C VAL A 366 19.38 16.87 -5.46
N ILE A 367 19.47 17.99 -4.75
CA ILE A 367 20.60 18.35 -3.88
C ILE A 367 20.16 18.23 -2.43
N PHE A 368 21.01 17.70 -1.56
CA PHE A 368 20.80 17.76 -0.11
C PHE A 368 21.44 19.02 0.45
N GLU A 369 20.66 19.80 1.20
CA GLU A 369 21.11 21.03 1.85
C GLU A 369 20.78 20.98 3.36
N SER A 370 21.74 21.36 4.21
CA SER A 370 21.54 21.34 5.66
C SER A 370 22.03 22.61 6.32
N HIS A 371 21.26 23.10 7.28
CA HIS A 371 21.54 24.33 8.01
C HIS A 371 21.53 24.07 9.52
N ALA A 372 22.58 24.49 10.22
CA ALA A 372 22.80 24.12 11.62
C ALA A 372 21.96 24.95 12.60
N LYS A 373 21.69 26.23 12.32
CA LYS A 373 21.17 27.19 13.30
C LYS A 373 19.77 27.71 12.95
N ALA A 374 18.90 27.76 13.95
CA ALA A 374 17.65 28.52 13.92
C ALA A 374 17.92 30.01 13.58
N GLY A 375 16.94 30.67 12.96
CA GLY A 375 17.04 32.06 12.52
C GLY A 375 17.79 32.27 11.20
N THR A 376 18.42 31.23 10.63
CA THR A 376 19.06 31.31 9.31
C THR A 376 18.01 31.61 8.24
N VAL A 377 18.24 32.65 7.44
CA VAL A 377 17.38 33.04 6.32
C VAL A 377 17.80 32.25 5.07
N LEU A 378 16.87 31.50 4.47
CA LEU A 378 17.12 30.76 3.22
C LEU A 378 17.09 31.68 2.00
N PHE A 379 16.11 32.57 1.94
CA PHE A 379 15.97 33.62 0.94
C PHE A 379 15.00 34.69 1.45
N ASN A 380 15.08 35.89 0.86
CA ASN A 380 14.23 37.03 1.20
C ASN A 380 13.11 37.26 0.18
N GLN A 381 11.99 37.81 0.64
CA GLN A 381 10.94 38.36 -0.22
C GLN A 381 11.53 39.42 -1.16
N GLY A 382 11.18 39.34 -2.43
CA GLY A 382 11.69 40.21 -3.51
C GLY A 382 12.94 39.69 -4.23
N GLU A 383 13.61 38.65 -3.72
CA GLU A 383 14.75 38.03 -4.41
C GLU A 383 14.32 37.24 -5.65
N GLU A 384 15.26 36.92 -6.55
CA GLU A 384 14.99 36.04 -7.68
C GLU A 384 14.74 34.60 -7.20
N GLY A 385 13.77 33.91 -7.82
CA GLY A 385 13.52 32.50 -7.56
C GLY A 385 14.60 31.59 -8.14
N THR A 386 15.52 31.11 -7.32
CA THR A 386 16.63 30.24 -7.77
C THR A 386 16.40 28.74 -7.56
N SER A 387 15.64 28.35 -6.54
CA SER A 387 15.45 26.93 -6.20
C SER A 387 14.08 26.60 -5.59
N TRP A 388 13.69 25.34 -5.68
CA TRP A 388 12.53 24.73 -5.00
C TRP A 388 13.03 23.82 -3.88
N TYR A 389 12.35 23.85 -2.73
CA TYR A 389 12.78 23.17 -1.51
C TYR A 389 11.70 22.25 -0.95
N ILE A 390 12.13 21.10 -0.41
CA ILE A 390 11.30 20.15 0.34
C ILE A 390 11.97 19.90 1.69
N ILE A 391 11.21 19.98 2.79
CA ILE A 391 11.75 19.84 4.14
C ILE A 391 11.86 18.35 4.49
N GLN A 392 13.10 17.85 4.67
CA GLN A 392 13.34 16.48 5.17
C GLN A 392 13.43 16.41 6.69
N LYS A 393 13.88 17.48 7.33
CA LYS A 393 13.98 17.57 8.79
C LYS A 393 13.90 19.02 9.22
N GLY A 394 13.21 19.26 10.32
CA GLY A 394 13.10 20.58 10.92
C GLY A 394 11.85 21.34 10.47
N SER A 395 11.86 22.65 10.69
CA SER A 395 10.75 23.55 10.39
C SER A 395 11.25 24.95 10.01
N VAL A 396 10.43 25.67 9.24
CA VAL A 396 10.71 27.03 8.78
C VAL A 396 9.49 27.93 8.93
N ASN A 397 9.72 29.21 9.18
CA ASN A 397 8.70 30.25 9.18
C ASN A 397 8.61 30.90 7.80
N VAL A 398 7.39 31.09 7.30
CA VAL A 398 7.09 31.86 6.08
C VAL A 398 6.75 33.28 6.48
N VAL A 399 7.59 34.23 6.09
CA VAL A 399 7.49 35.63 6.52
C VAL A 399 7.15 36.53 5.34
N ILE A 400 6.12 37.36 5.47
CA ILE A 400 5.76 38.38 4.48
C ILE A 400 5.86 39.76 5.10
N TYR A 401 6.53 40.69 4.41
CA TYR A 401 6.66 42.07 4.87
C TYR A 401 5.29 42.71 5.11
N GLY A 402 5.14 43.35 6.27
CA GLY A 402 3.87 43.94 6.72
C GLY A 402 2.85 42.96 7.31
N LYS A 403 3.01 41.64 7.12
CA LYS A 403 2.14 40.59 7.69
C LYS A 403 2.83 39.74 8.77
N GLY A 404 4.16 39.75 8.84
CA GLY A 404 4.91 38.91 9.79
C GLY A 404 4.92 37.44 9.37
N VAL A 405 4.91 36.53 10.35
CA VAL A 405 4.88 35.08 10.09
C VAL A 405 3.46 34.68 9.68
N VAL A 406 3.31 34.22 8.44
CA VAL A 406 2.01 33.82 7.86
C VAL A 406 1.67 32.39 8.24
N CYS A 407 2.66 31.50 8.21
CA CYS A 407 2.55 30.11 8.63
C CYS A 407 3.93 29.52 8.92
N THR A 408 3.95 28.32 9.51
CA THR A 408 5.14 27.51 9.76
C THR A 408 5.03 26.20 9.00
N LEU A 409 6.07 25.85 8.25
CA LEU A 409 6.17 24.62 7.49
C LEU A 409 7.04 23.60 8.24
N HIS A 410 6.71 22.32 8.09
CA HIS A 410 7.36 21.20 8.78
C HIS A 410 7.84 20.13 7.79
N GLU A 411 8.49 19.11 8.31
CA GLU A 411 8.93 17.94 7.55
C GLU A 411 7.82 17.36 6.66
N GLY A 412 8.13 17.22 5.37
CA GLY A 412 7.21 16.77 4.32
C GLY A 412 6.58 17.92 3.50
N ASP A 413 6.60 19.16 4.01
CA ASP A 413 6.12 20.34 3.30
C ASP A 413 7.15 20.82 2.25
N ASP A 414 6.66 21.56 1.24
CA ASP A 414 7.48 22.13 0.16
C ASP A 414 7.18 23.63 -0.07
N PHE A 415 8.18 24.37 -0.56
CA PHE A 415 8.08 25.80 -0.79
C PHE A 415 9.02 26.32 -1.88
N GLY A 416 8.70 27.51 -2.41
CA GLY A 416 9.55 28.21 -3.38
C GLY A 416 9.35 27.80 -4.86
N LYS A 417 8.35 26.97 -5.16
CA LYS A 417 8.02 26.52 -6.53
C LYS A 417 7.54 27.66 -7.44
N LEU A 418 6.74 28.59 -6.91
CA LEU A 418 6.06 29.63 -7.70
C LEU A 418 7.01 30.50 -8.53
N ALA A 419 8.09 30.97 -7.90
CA ALA A 419 9.06 31.86 -8.51
C ALA A 419 9.84 31.19 -9.66
N LEU A 420 9.95 29.86 -9.66
CA LEU A 420 10.55 29.09 -10.76
C LEU A 420 9.63 28.99 -11.97
N VAL A 421 8.32 28.89 -11.75
CA VAL A 421 7.32 28.68 -12.80
C VAL A 421 6.94 29.98 -13.49
N THR A 422 6.89 31.08 -12.74
CA THR A 422 6.36 32.37 -13.21
C THR A 422 7.46 33.38 -13.54
N ASP A 423 8.73 33.05 -13.30
CA ASP A 423 9.87 33.98 -13.35
C ASP A 423 9.64 35.28 -12.55
N SER A 424 8.82 35.20 -11.49
CA SER A 424 8.52 36.31 -10.59
C SER A 424 9.45 36.31 -9.37
N PRO A 425 9.63 37.47 -8.71
CA PRO A 425 10.35 37.55 -7.43
C PRO A 425 9.70 36.70 -6.32
N ARG A 426 10.48 36.36 -5.29
CA ARG A 426 9.98 35.65 -4.10
C ARG A 426 8.86 36.44 -3.42
N ALA A 427 7.70 35.81 -3.26
CA ALA A 427 6.54 36.41 -2.58
C ALA A 427 6.66 36.42 -1.04
N ALA A 428 7.63 35.69 -0.46
CA ALA A 428 7.85 35.60 0.98
C ALA A 428 9.33 35.30 1.28
N SER A 429 9.77 35.63 2.50
CA SER A 429 11.06 35.21 3.07
C SER A 429 10.88 33.88 3.82
N ILE A 430 11.91 33.04 3.81
CA ILE A 430 11.93 31.76 4.54
C ILE A 430 13.04 31.79 5.60
N VAL A 431 12.67 31.54 6.85
CA VAL A 431 13.59 31.60 8.00
C VAL A 431 13.50 30.30 8.80
N LEU A 432 14.65 29.70 9.14
CA LEU A 432 14.69 28.50 9.97
C LEU A 432 14.07 28.75 11.35
N ARG A 433 13.19 27.85 11.77
CA ARG A 433 12.55 27.90 13.10
C ARG A 433 13.33 27.12 14.16
N GLU A 434 14.02 26.06 13.75
CA GLU A 434 14.80 25.18 14.65
C GLU A 434 16.21 24.90 14.11
N ASP A 435 17.06 24.36 14.99
CA ASP A 435 18.42 23.97 14.65
C ASP A 435 18.43 22.67 13.82
N ASN A 436 19.48 22.48 13.00
CA ASN A 436 19.71 21.29 12.19
C ASN A 436 18.59 20.94 11.19
N CYS A 437 18.08 21.91 10.43
CA CYS A 437 17.14 21.65 9.35
C CYS A 437 17.82 21.01 8.12
N HIS A 438 17.10 20.14 7.42
CA HIS A 438 17.55 19.42 6.23
C HIS A 438 16.53 19.59 5.11
N PHE A 439 17.00 19.86 3.90
CA PHE A 439 16.19 20.14 2.72
C PHE A 439 16.66 19.33 1.52
N LEU A 440 15.71 18.90 0.69
CA LEU A 440 15.99 18.59 -0.71
C LEU A 440 15.78 19.86 -1.53
N ARG A 441 16.73 20.18 -2.41
CA ARG A 441 16.71 21.36 -3.27
C ARG A 441 16.80 20.96 -4.73
N VAL A 442 16.02 21.62 -5.58
CA VAL A 442 16.11 21.55 -7.04
C VAL A 442 16.30 22.95 -7.58
N ASP A 443 17.38 23.17 -8.32
CA ASP A 443 17.72 24.48 -8.86
C ASP A 443 16.91 24.80 -10.13
N LYS A 444 16.70 26.09 -10.43
CA LYS A 444 15.85 26.59 -11.52
C LYS A 444 16.21 26.00 -12.87
N GLU A 445 17.50 25.91 -13.18
CA GLU A 445 18.00 25.39 -14.45
C GLU A 445 17.63 23.91 -14.64
N ASP A 446 17.83 23.10 -13.60
CA ASP A 446 17.47 21.69 -13.58
C ASP A 446 15.94 21.51 -13.58
N PHE A 447 15.20 22.31 -12.80
CA PHE A 447 13.73 22.29 -12.79
C PHE A 447 13.17 22.55 -14.20
N ASN A 448 13.65 23.59 -14.88
CA ASN A 448 13.23 23.92 -16.23
C ASN A 448 13.75 22.89 -17.25
N ARG A 449 14.95 22.32 -17.07
CA ARG A 449 15.45 21.24 -17.92
C ARG A 449 14.55 20.02 -17.83
N ILE A 450 14.18 19.57 -16.64
CA ILE A 450 13.29 18.43 -16.45
C ILE A 450 11.95 18.67 -17.16
N LEU A 451 11.35 19.85 -17.01
CA LEU A 451 10.11 20.18 -17.70
C LEU A 451 10.26 20.15 -19.23
N ARG A 452 11.36 20.69 -19.77
CA ARG A 452 11.65 20.63 -21.21
C ARG A 452 11.92 19.22 -21.70
N ASP A 453 12.66 18.42 -20.95
CA ASP A 453 13.03 17.07 -21.34
C ASP A 453 11.82 16.14 -21.30
N VAL A 454 10.94 16.28 -20.29
CA VAL A 454 9.66 15.58 -20.24
C VAL A 454 8.79 15.96 -21.44
N GLU A 455 8.70 17.25 -21.77
CA GLU A 455 7.93 17.71 -22.93
C GLU A 455 8.55 17.24 -24.26
N ALA A 456 9.88 17.27 -24.39
CA ALA A 456 10.60 16.77 -25.57
C ALA A 456 10.47 15.25 -25.76
N ASN A 457 10.31 14.52 -24.65
CA ASN A 457 10.05 13.08 -24.66
C ASN A 457 8.57 12.74 -24.82
N THR A 458 7.66 13.73 -24.83
CA THR A 458 6.23 13.54 -24.98
C THR A 458 5.78 13.85 -26.41
N VAL A 459 5.07 12.91 -27.04
CA VAL A 459 4.44 13.09 -28.35
C VAL A 459 2.93 13.16 -28.17
N ARG A 460 2.31 14.25 -28.65
CA ARG A 460 0.85 14.42 -28.63
C ARG A 460 0.30 14.40 -30.05
N LEU A 461 -0.42 13.34 -30.39
CA LEU A 461 -1.17 13.27 -31.64
C LEU A 461 -2.46 14.06 -31.49
N LYS A 462 -2.78 14.89 -32.49
CA LYS A 462 -3.98 15.71 -32.52
C LYS A 462 -4.85 15.37 -33.73
N GLU A 463 -6.15 15.32 -33.52
CA GLU A 463 -7.17 15.27 -34.57
C GLU A 463 -8.17 16.39 -34.31
N HIS A 464 -8.48 17.19 -35.34
CA HIS A 464 -9.37 18.35 -35.21
C HIS A 464 -8.96 19.31 -34.08
N GLU A 465 -7.66 19.60 -33.96
CA GLU A 465 -7.04 20.42 -32.88
C GLU A 465 -7.16 19.87 -31.45
N GLN A 466 -7.79 18.70 -31.26
CA GLN A 466 -7.89 18.03 -29.96
C GLN A 466 -6.81 16.96 -29.83
N VAL A 467 -6.19 16.86 -28.65
CA VAL A 467 -5.24 15.80 -28.35
C VAL A 467 -6.01 14.49 -28.20
N VAL A 468 -5.64 13.47 -28.98
CA VAL A 468 -6.32 12.17 -29.00
C VAL A 468 -5.43 11.01 -28.55
N LEU A 469 -4.11 11.18 -28.57
CA LEU A 469 -3.14 10.22 -28.05
C LEU A 469 -1.90 10.94 -27.53
N VAL A 470 -1.44 10.55 -26.35
CA VAL A 470 -0.22 11.03 -25.72
C VAL A 470 0.70 9.85 -25.50
N LEU A 471 1.91 9.96 -26.02
CA LEU A 471 2.96 8.96 -25.93
C LEU A 471 4.16 9.56 -25.20
N GLU A 472 4.87 8.74 -24.45
CA GLU A 472 6.14 9.12 -23.81
C GLU A 472 7.25 8.18 -24.28
N LYS A 473 8.40 8.75 -24.62
CA LYS A 473 9.59 8.02 -25.02
C LYS A 473 10.14 7.22 -23.85
N SER A 474 10.31 5.91 -24.03
CA SER A 474 10.87 5.03 -23.01
C SER A 474 12.36 5.34 -22.81
N PRO A 475 12.83 5.53 -21.56
CA PRO A 475 14.24 5.79 -21.26
C PRO A 475 15.15 4.55 -21.46
N ARG A 476 14.56 3.34 -21.57
CA ARG A 476 15.33 2.12 -21.87
C ARG A 476 15.57 2.02 -23.37
N ALA A 477 16.72 2.50 -23.84
CA ALA A 477 17.25 2.16 -25.15
C ALA A 477 17.33 0.63 -25.26
N SER A 478 16.53 0.05 -26.15
CA SER A 478 16.74 -1.35 -26.52
C SER A 478 18.12 -1.46 -27.16
N THR A 479 18.82 -2.57 -26.92
CA THR A 479 20.09 -2.93 -27.59
C THR A 479 19.98 -3.02 -29.12
N LEU A 480 18.78 -2.77 -29.68
CA LEU A 480 18.43 -2.83 -31.09
C LEU A 480 17.99 -1.47 -31.70
N GLY A 481 18.43 -0.34 -31.13
CA GLY A 481 18.44 0.97 -31.82
C GLY A 481 17.09 1.62 -32.16
N SER A 482 15.95 0.99 -31.88
CA SER A 482 14.61 1.59 -32.10
C SER A 482 14.11 2.30 -30.84
N ILE A 483 13.72 3.57 -31.00
CA ILE A 483 13.10 4.38 -29.95
C ILE A 483 11.71 3.83 -29.66
N LYS A 484 11.49 3.30 -28.45
CA LYS A 484 10.19 2.77 -28.03
C LYS A 484 9.38 3.85 -27.33
N TYR A 485 8.17 4.10 -27.80
CA TYR A 485 7.20 4.97 -27.13
C TYR A 485 6.23 4.13 -26.29
N THR A 486 5.69 4.74 -25.24
CA THR A 486 4.68 4.14 -24.35
C THR A 486 3.45 5.02 -24.30
N VAL A 487 2.27 4.41 -24.32
CA VAL A 487 1.00 5.16 -24.26
C VAL A 487 0.78 5.70 -22.85
N ILE A 488 0.56 7.00 -22.71
CA ILE A 488 0.21 7.65 -21.44
C ILE A 488 -1.30 7.82 -21.34
N SER A 489 -1.90 8.42 -22.35
CA SER A 489 -3.35 8.59 -22.44
C SER A 489 -3.83 8.63 -23.87
N GLY A 490 -5.11 8.33 -24.11
CA GLY A 490 -5.72 8.52 -25.43
C GLY A 490 -7.19 8.13 -25.46
N THR A 491 -7.87 8.43 -26.57
CA THR A 491 -9.22 7.90 -26.83
C THR A 491 -9.15 6.38 -27.03
N PRO A 492 -10.18 5.61 -26.64
CA PRO A 492 -10.20 4.15 -26.84
C PRO A 492 -9.78 3.71 -28.24
N GLU A 493 -10.33 4.35 -29.28
CA GLU A 493 -10.06 4.07 -30.69
C GLU A 493 -8.58 4.29 -31.03
N LYS A 494 -8.02 5.45 -30.71
CA LYS A 494 -6.60 5.75 -30.99
C LYS A 494 -5.63 4.87 -30.23
N ILE A 495 -6.00 4.40 -29.04
CA ILE A 495 -5.20 3.41 -28.31
C ILE A 495 -5.19 2.09 -29.08
N LEU A 496 -6.35 1.62 -29.56
CA LEU A 496 -6.44 0.42 -30.39
C LEU A 496 -5.63 0.57 -31.69
N ASP A 497 -5.79 1.69 -32.41
CA ASP A 497 -5.03 2.02 -33.63
C ASP A 497 -3.52 1.87 -33.37
N HIS A 498 -3.03 2.53 -32.31
CA HIS A 498 -1.62 2.52 -31.96
C HIS A 498 -1.09 1.11 -31.68
N PHE A 499 -1.83 0.30 -30.91
CA PHE A 499 -1.40 -1.06 -30.61
C PHE A 499 -1.45 -1.97 -31.83
N LEU A 500 -2.41 -1.81 -32.75
CA LEU A 500 -2.42 -2.55 -34.01
C LEU A 500 -1.23 -2.15 -34.89
N GLU A 501 -0.95 -0.86 -35.07
CA GLU A 501 0.12 -0.35 -35.93
C GLU A 501 1.52 -0.74 -35.43
N THR A 502 1.74 -0.66 -34.11
CA THR A 502 3.04 -0.93 -33.48
C THR A 502 3.27 -2.40 -33.15
N MET A 503 2.25 -3.25 -33.30
CA MET A 503 2.36 -4.68 -33.04
C MET A 503 3.37 -5.34 -33.98
N ARG A 504 4.31 -6.05 -33.35
CA ARG A 504 5.37 -6.82 -34.00
C ARG A 504 4.83 -8.14 -34.53
N LEU A 505 4.98 -8.36 -35.83
CA LEU A 505 4.53 -9.58 -36.52
C LEU A 505 5.49 -10.77 -36.38
N ASP A 506 6.72 -10.52 -35.92
CA ASP A 506 7.74 -11.55 -35.67
C ASP A 506 7.58 -12.27 -34.33
N ILE A 507 6.80 -11.68 -33.41
CA ILE A 507 6.49 -12.29 -32.11
C ILE A 507 5.29 -13.20 -32.26
N HIS A 508 5.43 -14.47 -31.86
CA HIS A 508 4.33 -15.41 -31.89
C HIS A 508 3.22 -14.94 -30.94
N HIS A 509 1.94 -15.14 -31.28
CA HIS A 509 0.80 -14.65 -30.46
C HIS A 509 0.73 -15.26 -29.04
N ASN A 510 1.46 -16.35 -28.80
CA ASN A 510 1.60 -17.00 -27.48
C ASN A 510 2.81 -16.49 -26.67
N GLU A 511 3.72 -15.74 -27.29
CA GLU A 511 4.84 -15.13 -26.58
C GLU A 511 4.41 -13.82 -25.90
N PRO A 512 4.94 -13.51 -24.71
CA PRO A 512 4.55 -12.34 -23.94
C PRO A 512 4.95 -11.05 -24.66
N ASP A 513 3.96 -10.17 -24.90
CA ASP A 513 4.21 -8.78 -25.30
C ASP A 513 3.52 -7.89 -24.26
N PRO A 514 4.25 -7.41 -23.24
CA PRO A 514 3.65 -6.68 -22.13
C PRO A 514 2.79 -5.50 -22.56
N ALA A 515 3.13 -4.82 -23.66
CA ALA A 515 2.41 -3.64 -24.10
C ALA A 515 1.02 -4.00 -24.66
N VAL A 516 0.96 -5.03 -25.51
CA VAL A 516 -0.29 -5.54 -26.08
C VAL A 516 -1.10 -6.29 -25.02
N ASP A 517 -0.43 -7.04 -24.16
CA ASP A 517 -1.06 -7.78 -23.07
C ASP A 517 -1.74 -6.82 -22.07
N ASP A 518 -1.14 -5.66 -21.78
CA ASP A 518 -1.75 -4.61 -20.96
C ASP A 518 -3.04 -4.08 -21.60
N PHE A 519 -3.05 -3.84 -22.92
CA PHE A 519 -4.27 -3.43 -23.64
C PHE A 519 -5.36 -4.50 -23.54
N VAL A 520 -5.02 -5.75 -23.91
CA VAL A 520 -5.98 -6.86 -23.95
C VAL A 520 -6.60 -7.14 -22.59
N LEU A 521 -5.81 -7.07 -21.53
CA LEU A 521 -6.27 -7.29 -20.16
C LEU A 521 -7.18 -6.15 -19.66
N MET A 522 -6.84 -4.90 -20.02
CA MET A 522 -7.50 -3.72 -19.46
C MET A 522 -8.63 -3.17 -20.34
N GLN A 523 -8.79 -3.67 -21.58
CA GLN A 523 -9.76 -3.17 -22.56
C GLN A 523 -11.18 -3.06 -22.00
N CYS A 524 -11.62 -4.04 -21.20
CA CYS A 524 -12.97 -4.06 -20.64
C CYS A 524 -13.33 -2.84 -19.77
N ILE A 525 -12.33 -2.10 -19.26
CA ILE A 525 -12.52 -0.90 -18.44
C ILE A 525 -12.94 0.32 -19.27
N PHE A 526 -12.46 0.44 -20.51
CA PHE A 526 -12.60 1.66 -21.32
C PHE A 526 -13.14 1.43 -22.74
N MET A 527 -13.14 0.19 -23.22
CA MET A 527 -13.67 -0.22 -24.52
C MET A 527 -14.37 -1.58 -24.35
N PRO A 528 -15.68 -1.65 -24.04
CA PRO A 528 -16.38 -2.92 -23.92
C PRO A 528 -16.41 -3.67 -25.25
N ASN A 529 -16.65 -4.99 -25.22
CA ASN A 529 -16.68 -5.83 -26.42
C ASN A 529 -17.72 -5.39 -27.47
N SER A 530 -18.81 -4.72 -27.05
CA SER A 530 -19.79 -4.09 -27.94
C SER A 530 -19.21 -2.98 -28.82
N GLN A 531 -18.08 -2.40 -28.42
CA GLN A 531 -17.32 -1.39 -29.18
C GLN A 531 -16.08 -2.01 -29.83
N LEU A 532 -15.31 -2.83 -29.09
CA LEU A 532 -14.08 -3.47 -29.59
C LEU A 532 -14.33 -4.37 -30.80
N CYS A 533 -15.30 -5.29 -30.73
CA CYS A 533 -15.52 -6.28 -31.78
C CYS A 533 -15.89 -5.64 -33.14
N PRO A 534 -16.82 -4.67 -33.22
CA PRO A 534 -17.08 -3.94 -34.47
C PRO A 534 -15.85 -3.18 -35.00
N LEU A 535 -15.08 -2.53 -34.11
CA LEU A 535 -13.87 -1.80 -34.52
C LEU A 535 -12.81 -2.74 -35.09
N LEU A 536 -12.58 -3.90 -34.46
CA LEU A 536 -11.64 -4.90 -35.00
C LEU A 536 -12.08 -5.42 -36.38
N MET A 537 -13.38 -5.64 -36.59
CA MET A 537 -13.91 -6.00 -37.91
C MET A 537 -13.73 -4.87 -38.94
N ALA A 538 -13.90 -3.62 -38.53
CA ALA A 538 -13.65 -2.46 -39.38
C ALA A 538 -12.17 -2.36 -39.76
N HIS A 539 -11.24 -2.55 -38.81
CA HIS A 539 -9.81 -2.61 -39.08
C HIS A 539 -9.44 -3.77 -40.01
N TYR A 540 -10.05 -4.94 -39.83
CA TYR A 540 -9.80 -6.10 -40.69
C TYR A 540 -10.14 -5.82 -42.17
N HIS A 541 -11.23 -5.08 -42.41
CA HIS A 541 -11.70 -4.70 -43.74
C HIS A 541 -11.22 -3.33 -44.20
N ALA A 542 -10.31 -2.67 -43.46
CA ALA A 542 -9.88 -1.32 -43.77
C ALA A 542 -9.21 -1.24 -45.16
N ALA A 543 -9.56 -0.20 -45.91
CA ALA A 543 -8.97 0.05 -47.22
C ALA A 543 -7.47 0.39 -47.07
N SER A 544 -6.64 -0.17 -47.96
CA SER A 544 -5.23 0.18 -48.05
C SER A 544 -5.06 1.66 -48.40
N PRO A 545 -4.10 2.38 -47.82
CA PRO A 545 -3.77 3.75 -48.23
C PRO A 545 -3.33 3.81 -49.70
N PRO A 546 -3.35 5.01 -50.33
CA PRO A 546 -2.89 5.18 -51.71
C PRO A 546 -1.43 4.74 -51.87
N GLY A 547 -1.14 3.90 -52.86
CA GLY A 547 0.19 3.34 -53.11
C GLY A 547 0.18 2.40 -54.31
N SER A 548 1.33 1.81 -54.64
CA SER A 548 1.41 0.80 -55.71
C SER A 548 0.67 -0.48 -55.31
N GLU A 549 0.15 -1.24 -56.28
CA GLU A 549 -0.53 -2.52 -56.02
C GLU A 549 0.24 -3.49 -55.09
N PRO A 550 1.58 -3.69 -55.22
CA PRO A 550 2.31 -4.53 -54.27
C PRO A 550 2.34 -3.97 -52.84
N GLU A 551 2.52 -2.65 -52.66
CA GLU A 551 2.51 -2.01 -51.34
C GLU A 551 1.14 -2.10 -50.66
N ARG A 552 0.06 -1.94 -51.45
CA ARG A 552 -1.32 -2.07 -50.96
C ARG A 552 -1.62 -3.49 -50.50
N LEU A 553 -1.16 -4.49 -51.26
CA LEU A 553 -1.31 -5.90 -50.91
C LEU A 553 -0.54 -6.25 -49.64
N GLU A 554 0.70 -5.78 -49.50
CA GLU A 554 1.53 -5.97 -48.32
C GLU A 554 0.95 -5.30 -47.08
N TYR A 555 0.51 -4.05 -47.18
CA TYR A 555 -0.17 -3.35 -46.09
C TYR A 555 -1.44 -4.09 -45.65
N SER A 556 -2.29 -4.48 -46.61
CA SER A 556 -3.52 -5.22 -46.33
C SER A 556 -3.25 -6.53 -45.62
N LEU A 557 -2.25 -7.29 -46.08
CA LEU A 557 -1.82 -8.54 -45.44
C LEU A 557 -1.35 -8.30 -43.99
N ASN A 558 -0.45 -7.34 -43.79
CA ASN A 558 0.12 -7.04 -42.47
C ASN A 558 -0.94 -6.55 -41.49
N ASN A 559 -1.86 -5.68 -41.94
CA ASN A 559 -2.98 -5.20 -41.14
C ASN A 559 -3.91 -6.35 -40.72
N LYS A 560 -4.32 -7.21 -41.67
CA LYS A 560 -5.14 -8.39 -41.36
C LYS A 560 -4.45 -9.33 -40.37
N ARG A 561 -3.14 -9.58 -40.52
CA ARG A 561 -2.35 -10.38 -39.56
C ARG A 561 -2.35 -9.78 -38.16
N ARG A 562 -2.16 -8.46 -38.01
CA ARG A 562 -2.19 -7.77 -36.71
C ARG A 562 -3.54 -7.93 -36.02
N VAL A 563 -4.65 -7.75 -36.74
CA VAL A 563 -5.99 -7.94 -36.21
C VAL A 563 -6.20 -9.39 -35.73
N LEU A 564 -5.77 -10.38 -36.53
CA LEU A 564 -5.87 -11.79 -36.14
C LEU A 564 -5.04 -12.11 -34.89
N ILE A 565 -3.80 -11.62 -34.82
CA ILE A 565 -2.93 -11.83 -33.65
C ILE A 565 -3.54 -11.19 -32.40
N LEU A 566 -4.07 -9.97 -32.51
CA LEU A 566 -4.74 -9.29 -31.41
C LEU A 566 -5.99 -10.06 -30.96
N ALA A 567 -6.82 -10.53 -31.89
CA ALA A 567 -8.00 -11.33 -31.59
C ALA A 567 -7.65 -12.66 -30.90
N LEU A 568 -6.58 -13.33 -31.32
CA LEU A 568 -6.07 -14.55 -30.68
C LEU A 568 -5.56 -14.27 -29.25
N ARG A 569 -4.77 -13.20 -29.05
CA ARG A 569 -4.33 -12.77 -27.71
C ARG A 569 -5.50 -12.42 -26.80
N TRP A 570 -6.49 -11.72 -27.35
CA TRP A 570 -7.73 -11.37 -26.67
C TRP A 570 -8.52 -12.61 -26.25
N ALA A 571 -8.72 -13.56 -27.15
CA ALA A 571 -9.42 -14.79 -26.82
C ALA A 571 -8.68 -15.63 -25.77
N ASN A 572 -7.36 -15.73 -25.88
CA ASN A 572 -6.52 -16.43 -24.89
C ASN A 572 -6.58 -15.78 -23.50
N THR A 573 -6.70 -14.45 -23.42
CA THR A 573 -6.79 -13.74 -22.13
C THR A 573 -8.18 -13.86 -21.50
N HIS A 574 -9.24 -13.91 -22.30
CA HIS A 574 -10.61 -14.02 -21.80
C HIS A 574 -11.01 -15.48 -21.50
N THR A 575 -10.37 -16.46 -22.13
CA THR A 575 -10.61 -17.90 -21.94
C THR A 575 -12.12 -18.23 -21.93
N TYR A 576 -12.64 -18.83 -20.86
CA TYR A 576 -14.04 -19.22 -20.73
C TYR A 576 -15.00 -18.02 -20.57
N LEU A 577 -14.51 -16.80 -20.28
CA LEU A 577 -15.37 -15.61 -20.14
C LEU A 577 -16.03 -15.21 -21.47
N LEU A 578 -15.44 -15.59 -22.61
CA LEU A 578 -16.07 -15.37 -23.92
C LEU A 578 -17.42 -16.06 -24.06
N GLN A 579 -17.61 -17.20 -23.38
CA GLN A 579 -18.89 -17.94 -23.37
C GLN A 579 -20.03 -17.16 -22.72
N GLU A 580 -19.66 -16.19 -21.89
CA GLU A 580 -20.58 -15.33 -21.16
C GLU A 580 -20.99 -14.09 -21.99
N GLU A 581 -20.53 -13.99 -23.24
CA GLU A 581 -20.84 -12.92 -24.20
C GLU A 581 -21.10 -13.46 -25.61
N PRO A 582 -22.36 -13.74 -25.97
CA PRO A 582 -22.70 -14.26 -27.31
C PRO A 582 -22.20 -13.39 -28.46
N ALA A 583 -22.16 -12.05 -28.28
CA ALA A 583 -21.65 -11.12 -29.28
C ALA A 583 -20.15 -11.32 -29.59
N ALA A 584 -19.34 -11.66 -28.58
CA ALA A 584 -17.92 -11.93 -28.75
C ALA A 584 -17.68 -13.24 -29.52
N ILE A 585 -18.51 -14.26 -29.30
CA ILE A 585 -18.44 -15.53 -30.04
C ILE A 585 -18.87 -15.32 -31.49
N SER A 586 -19.96 -14.60 -31.72
CA SER A 586 -20.43 -14.24 -33.06
C SER A 586 -19.36 -13.48 -33.85
N PHE A 587 -18.64 -12.57 -33.20
CA PHE A 587 -17.51 -11.87 -33.80
C PHE A 587 -16.37 -12.83 -34.20
N LEU A 588 -15.99 -13.77 -33.33
CA LEU A 588 -14.93 -14.74 -33.65
C LEU A 588 -15.32 -15.67 -34.81
N GLU A 589 -16.59 -16.09 -34.88
CA GLU A 589 -17.12 -16.90 -35.98
C GLU A 589 -17.10 -16.13 -37.31
N GLU A 590 -17.52 -14.86 -37.29
CA GLU A 590 -17.48 -13.97 -38.46
C GLU A 590 -16.04 -13.71 -38.92
N LEU A 591 -15.14 -13.38 -37.99
CA LEU A 591 -13.73 -13.16 -38.27
C LEU A 591 -13.06 -14.41 -38.86
N TYR A 592 -13.37 -15.60 -38.32
CA TYR A 592 -12.88 -16.87 -38.86
C TYR A 592 -13.37 -17.12 -40.28
N GLY A 593 -14.65 -16.82 -40.57
CA GLY A 593 -15.21 -16.92 -41.92
C GLY A 593 -14.49 -16.02 -42.92
N SER A 594 -14.30 -14.75 -42.57
CA SER A 594 -13.58 -13.77 -43.40
C SER A 594 -12.11 -14.15 -43.60
N ALA A 595 -11.40 -14.52 -42.53
CA ALA A 595 -10.00 -14.93 -42.58
C ALA A 595 -9.77 -16.22 -43.37
N SER A 596 -10.68 -17.19 -43.26
CA SER A 596 -10.62 -18.43 -44.02
C SER A 596 -10.79 -18.18 -45.52
N ASN A 597 -11.69 -17.28 -45.92
CA ASN A 597 -11.86 -16.89 -47.31
C ASN A 597 -10.63 -16.16 -47.86
N ASP A 598 -10.09 -15.20 -47.11
CA ASP A 598 -8.90 -14.44 -47.49
C ASP A 598 -7.64 -15.30 -47.56
N SER A 599 -7.49 -16.32 -46.71
CA SER A 599 -6.33 -17.23 -46.72
C SER A 599 -6.17 -18.04 -48.02
N ARG A 600 -7.24 -18.12 -48.83
CA ARG A 600 -7.22 -18.76 -50.16
C ARG A 600 -6.42 -17.93 -51.17
N THR A 601 -6.47 -16.61 -51.05
CA THR A 601 -5.75 -15.67 -51.92
C THR A 601 -4.44 -15.19 -51.27
N LEU A 602 -4.46 -14.91 -49.97
CA LEU A 602 -3.34 -14.44 -49.16
C LEU A 602 -2.66 -15.59 -48.41
N ARG A 603 -1.65 -16.22 -49.04
CA ARG A 603 -0.92 -17.36 -48.44
C ARG A 603 -0.31 -17.04 -47.08
N GLY A 604 0.11 -15.79 -46.87
CA GLY A 604 0.73 -15.32 -45.64
C GLY A 604 -0.23 -15.21 -44.44
N MET A 605 -1.44 -15.75 -44.49
CA MET A 605 -2.37 -15.82 -43.34
C MET A 605 -2.58 -17.25 -42.83
N LYS A 606 -2.13 -18.27 -43.58
CA LYS A 606 -2.46 -19.68 -43.34
C LYS A 606 -1.95 -20.25 -42.03
N ASP A 607 -0.91 -19.65 -41.46
CA ASP A 607 -0.31 -20.01 -40.17
C ASP A 607 -1.25 -19.70 -38.98
N LEU A 608 -2.06 -18.65 -39.06
CA LEU A 608 -2.93 -18.20 -37.95
C LEU A 608 -4.33 -18.82 -37.97
N ILE A 609 -4.78 -19.34 -39.12
CA ILE A 609 -6.12 -19.91 -39.29
C ILE A 609 -6.37 -21.13 -38.37
N PRO A 610 -5.44 -22.10 -38.22
CA PRO A 610 -5.66 -23.25 -37.35
C PRO A 610 -5.86 -22.87 -35.88
N ASP A 611 -5.14 -21.85 -35.41
CA ASP A 611 -5.28 -21.38 -34.02
C ASP A 611 -6.63 -20.69 -33.80
N LEU A 612 -7.08 -19.88 -34.77
CA LEU A 612 -8.40 -19.25 -34.71
C LEU A 612 -9.52 -20.29 -34.80
N GLU A 613 -9.37 -21.29 -35.68
CA GLU A 613 -10.30 -22.42 -35.78
C GLU A 613 -10.39 -23.18 -34.46
N LYS A 614 -9.25 -23.41 -33.80
CA LYS A 614 -9.21 -24.09 -32.49
C LYS A 614 -9.98 -23.29 -31.44
N VAL A 615 -9.80 -21.97 -31.37
CA VAL A 615 -10.55 -21.10 -30.45
C VAL A 615 -12.05 -21.19 -30.72
N VAL A 616 -12.49 -21.01 -31.98
CA VAL A 616 -13.91 -21.06 -32.36
C VAL A 616 -14.52 -22.46 -32.07
N LYS A 617 -13.79 -23.53 -32.38
CA LYS A 617 -14.23 -24.91 -32.11
C LYS A 617 -14.37 -25.18 -30.61
N LEU A 618 -13.39 -24.80 -29.79
CA LEU A 618 -13.46 -24.95 -28.33
C LEU A 618 -14.72 -24.30 -27.76
N HIS A 619 -15.05 -23.09 -28.20
CA HIS A 619 -16.26 -22.41 -27.74
C HIS A 619 -17.54 -23.06 -28.27
N SER A 620 -17.60 -23.47 -29.54
CA SER A 620 -18.79 -24.13 -30.12
C SER A 620 -19.07 -25.53 -29.54
N GLU A 621 -18.03 -26.32 -29.22
CA GLU A 621 -18.15 -27.64 -28.59
C GLU A 621 -18.50 -27.52 -27.11
N GLU A 622 -17.89 -26.58 -26.38
CA GLU A 622 -18.22 -26.36 -24.97
C GLU A 622 -19.64 -25.83 -24.79
N ILE A 623 -20.14 -24.93 -25.66
CA ILE A 623 -21.55 -24.47 -25.67
C ILE A 623 -22.52 -25.65 -25.69
N LYS A 624 -22.22 -26.69 -26.50
CA LYS A 624 -23.01 -27.93 -26.56
C LYS A 624 -22.95 -28.74 -25.26
N SER A 625 -21.84 -28.65 -24.51
CA SER A 625 -21.64 -29.33 -23.21
C SER A 625 -22.22 -28.55 -22.01
N THR A 626 -22.31 -27.22 -22.07
CA THR A 626 -22.86 -26.31 -21.03
C THR A 626 -24.34 -26.54 -20.71
N LYS A 627 -25.03 -27.46 -21.41
CA LYS A 627 -26.34 -27.96 -20.96
C LYS A 627 -26.26 -28.68 -19.59
N LYS A 628 -25.07 -29.03 -19.10
CA LYS A 628 -24.83 -29.46 -17.72
C LYS A 628 -24.43 -28.27 -16.84
N LYS A 629 -25.41 -27.50 -16.37
CA LYS A 629 -25.17 -26.47 -15.34
C LYS A 629 -24.61 -27.11 -14.07
N THR A 630 -23.49 -26.61 -13.56
CA THR A 630 -22.95 -27.07 -12.28
C THR A 630 -23.82 -26.53 -11.15
N LEU A 631 -24.39 -27.41 -10.35
CA LEU A 631 -25.19 -27.02 -9.19
C LEU A 631 -24.28 -26.80 -7.98
N ILE A 632 -24.10 -25.55 -7.58
CA ILE A 632 -23.26 -25.19 -6.43
C ILE A 632 -24.06 -25.36 -5.14
N ARG A 633 -23.57 -26.22 -4.24
CA ARG A 633 -24.16 -26.45 -2.92
C ARG A 633 -23.22 -26.05 -1.77
N GLN A 634 -22.41 -25.00 -1.97
CA GLN A 634 -21.31 -24.60 -1.07
C GLN A 634 -21.65 -24.45 0.43
N PHE A 635 -22.92 -24.18 0.77
CA PHE A 635 -23.40 -24.08 2.14
C PHE A 635 -23.93 -25.40 2.74
N SER A 636 -23.83 -26.52 2.02
CA SER A 636 -24.16 -27.85 2.52
C SER A 636 -22.93 -28.49 3.17
N ASN A 637 -23.07 -29.05 4.37
CA ASN A 637 -22.00 -29.75 5.11
C ASN A 637 -21.63 -31.13 4.50
N GLY A 638 -21.90 -31.37 3.22
CA GLY A 638 -21.74 -32.66 2.54
C GLY A 638 -20.30 -33.00 2.10
N GLU A 639 -20.16 -34.15 1.45
CA GLU A 639 -18.89 -34.68 0.93
C GLU A 639 -18.27 -33.85 -0.21
N GLU A 640 -19.06 -32.98 -0.86
CA GLU A 640 -18.60 -32.10 -1.94
C GLU A 640 -17.49 -31.11 -1.54
N ARG A 641 -17.36 -30.77 -0.23
CA ARG A 641 -16.23 -29.95 0.27
C ARG A 641 -14.87 -30.66 0.10
N LEU A 642 -14.87 -31.98 -0.07
CA LEU A 642 -13.67 -32.78 -0.26
C LEU A 642 -13.25 -32.90 -1.73
N GLN A 643 -14.09 -32.50 -2.69
CA GLN A 643 -13.76 -32.56 -4.11
C GLN A 643 -12.77 -31.46 -4.51
N LYS A 644 -12.00 -31.71 -5.58
CA LYS A 644 -11.11 -30.72 -6.19
C LYS A 644 -11.94 -29.54 -6.70
N LYS A 645 -11.55 -28.32 -6.39
CA LYS A 645 -12.30 -27.12 -6.82
C LYS A 645 -12.19 -26.91 -8.33
N GLN A 646 -13.30 -26.47 -8.91
CA GLN A 646 -13.40 -26.02 -10.30
C GLN A 646 -13.82 -24.55 -10.31
N PRO A 647 -13.44 -23.77 -11.33
CA PRO A 647 -13.83 -22.37 -11.43
C PRO A 647 -15.35 -22.20 -11.49
N ILE A 648 -15.87 -21.29 -10.66
CA ILE A 648 -17.28 -20.90 -10.63
C ILE A 648 -17.50 -19.86 -11.74
N ARG A 649 -18.56 -20.06 -12.53
CA ARG A 649 -18.94 -19.22 -13.68
C ARG A 649 -20.21 -18.40 -13.39
N ASN A 650 -20.55 -17.44 -14.25
CA ASN A 650 -21.70 -16.56 -14.00
C ASN A 650 -23.04 -17.31 -14.13
N GLN A 651 -23.13 -18.22 -15.10
CA GLN A 651 -24.34 -18.99 -15.43
C GLN A 651 -24.50 -20.27 -14.60
N ASP A 652 -23.54 -20.60 -13.73
CA ASP A 652 -23.68 -21.73 -12.81
C ASP A 652 -24.88 -21.48 -11.89
N ASP A 653 -25.66 -22.53 -11.62
CA ASP A 653 -26.82 -22.42 -10.74
C ASP A 653 -26.40 -22.70 -9.30
N ILE A 654 -26.83 -21.87 -8.36
CA ILE A 654 -26.63 -22.07 -6.92
C ILE A 654 -27.96 -22.37 -6.23
N LEU A 655 -27.94 -23.33 -5.31
CA LEU A 655 -29.02 -23.49 -4.33
C LEU A 655 -28.74 -22.60 -3.13
N LEU A 656 -29.41 -21.46 -3.06
CA LEU A 656 -29.21 -20.46 -2.03
C LEU A 656 -30.32 -20.55 -0.99
N LYS A 657 -29.96 -20.64 0.29
CA LYS A 657 -30.91 -20.53 1.41
C LYS A 657 -31.03 -19.07 1.80
N VAL A 658 -32.24 -18.51 1.71
CA VAL A 658 -32.57 -17.16 2.18
C VAL A 658 -33.50 -17.32 3.38
N PHE A 659 -33.07 -16.78 4.52
CA PHE A 659 -33.78 -16.91 5.78
C PHE A 659 -34.87 -15.83 5.90
N CYS A 660 -35.86 -16.06 6.75
CA CYS A 660 -36.88 -15.10 7.15
C CYS A 660 -36.61 -14.61 8.59
N SER A 661 -37.38 -13.63 9.05
CA SER A 661 -37.25 -13.06 10.40
C SER A 661 -37.51 -14.07 11.53
N ASP A 662 -38.28 -15.13 11.25
CA ASP A 662 -38.59 -16.24 12.15
C ASP A 662 -37.59 -17.41 12.09
N HIS A 663 -36.46 -17.22 11.41
CA HIS A 663 -35.40 -18.22 11.18
C HIS A 663 -35.80 -19.41 10.28
N THR A 664 -37.00 -19.41 9.69
CA THR A 664 -37.31 -20.31 8.57
C THR A 664 -36.51 -19.90 7.33
N TYR A 665 -36.41 -20.77 6.32
CA TYR A 665 -35.71 -20.42 5.09
C TYR A 665 -36.38 -20.97 3.84
N THR A 666 -36.23 -20.23 2.75
CA THR A 666 -36.58 -20.65 1.40
C THR A 666 -35.31 -20.98 0.64
N THR A 667 -35.27 -22.14 -0.02
CA THR A 667 -34.16 -22.48 -0.93
C THR A 667 -34.53 -22.07 -2.35
N ILE A 668 -33.83 -21.11 -2.93
CA ILE A 668 -34.01 -20.65 -4.31
C ILE A 668 -32.91 -21.22 -5.21
N ARG A 669 -33.22 -21.40 -6.49
CA ARG A 669 -32.26 -21.78 -7.54
C ARG A 669 -32.08 -20.58 -8.45
N ILE A 670 -30.89 -19.99 -8.44
CA ILE A 670 -30.56 -18.77 -9.19
C ILE A 670 -29.19 -18.91 -9.83
N ALA A 671 -28.90 -18.08 -10.82
CA ALA A 671 -27.55 -17.98 -11.35
C ALA A 671 -26.60 -17.37 -10.30
N VAL A 672 -25.32 -17.71 -10.37
CA VAL A 672 -24.26 -17.09 -9.56
C VAL A 672 -24.24 -15.57 -9.77
N ALA A 673 -24.29 -15.09 -11.01
CA ALA A 673 -24.30 -13.65 -11.28
C ALA A 673 -25.66 -12.97 -11.00
N ALA A 674 -26.59 -13.63 -10.30
CA ALA A 674 -27.90 -13.05 -10.03
C ALA A 674 -27.80 -11.76 -9.20
N THR A 675 -28.69 -10.83 -9.51
CA THR A 675 -28.81 -9.54 -8.81
C THR A 675 -29.63 -9.66 -7.52
N GLY A 676 -29.44 -8.71 -6.59
CA GLY A 676 -30.30 -8.60 -5.40
C GLY A 676 -31.79 -8.56 -5.74
N ARG A 677 -32.17 -7.90 -6.84
CA ARG A 677 -33.55 -7.87 -7.35
C ARG A 677 -34.04 -9.27 -7.76
N GLU A 678 -33.24 -10.03 -8.48
CA GLU A 678 -33.60 -11.39 -8.92
C GLU A 678 -33.73 -12.34 -7.73
N VAL A 679 -32.88 -12.17 -6.71
CA VAL A 679 -32.98 -12.91 -5.45
C VAL A 679 -34.29 -12.59 -4.74
N ILE A 680 -34.62 -11.30 -4.56
CA ILE A 680 -35.87 -10.87 -3.91
C ILE A 680 -37.09 -11.38 -4.68
N ALA A 681 -37.07 -11.31 -6.02
CA ALA A 681 -38.15 -11.82 -6.85
C ALA A 681 -38.35 -13.34 -6.68
N ALA A 682 -37.26 -14.12 -6.69
CA ALA A 682 -37.32 -15.57 -6.50
C ALA A 682 -37.78 -15.99 -5.10
N VAL A 683 -37.47 -15.19 -4.06
CA VAL A 683 -37.96 -15.41 -2.70
C VAL A 683 -39.44 -15.06 -2.59
N SER A 684 -39.85 -13.91 -3.13
CA SER A 684 -41.24 -13.43 -3.09
C SER A 684 -42.18 -14.39 -3.81
N ASP A 685 -41.77 -14.93 -4.97
CA ASP A 685 -42.51 -15.94 -5.73
C ASP A 685 -42.74 -17.21 -4.91
N LYS A 686 -41.71 -17.71 -4.21
CA LYS A 686 -41.82 -18.91 -3.38
C LYS A 686 -42.59 -18.72 -2.08
N LEU A 687 -42.54 -17.52 -1.51
CA LEU A 687 -43.31 -17.16 -0.31
C LEU A 687 -44.75 -16.76 -0.64
N GLY A 688 -45.06 -16.45 -1.90
CA GLY A 688 -46.37 -15.98 -2.34
C GLY A 688 -46.75 -14.61 -1.75
N THR A 689 -45.77 -13.78 -1.39
CA THR A 689 -45.99 -12.45 -0.79
C THR A 689 -45.91 -11.34 -1.83
N THR A 690 -46.73 -10.30 -1.63
CA THR A 690 -46.70 -9.04 -2.39
C THR A 690 -45.97 -7.93 -1.64
N ASP A 691 -45.47 -8.19 -0.43
CA ASP A 691 -44.80 -7.20 0.40
C ASP A 691 -43.43 -6.82 -0.17
N GLU A 692 -43.03 -5.56 0.03
CA GLU A 692 -41.70 -5.10 -0.37
C GLU A 692 -40.63 -5.66 0.58
N LEU A 693 -39.96 -6.73 0.15
CA LEU A 693 -38.90 -7.38 0.91
C LEU A 693 -37.55 -6.68 0.72
N LEU A 694 -36.82 -6.53 1.82
CA LEU A 694 -35.42 -6.12 1.84
C LEU A 694 -34.52 -7.36 1.92
N LEU A 695 -33.46 -7.37 1.12
CA LEU A 695 -32.41 -8.40 1.21
C LEU A 695 -31.28 -7.90 2.11
N ILE A 696 -30.93 -8.69 3.12
CA ILE A 696 -30.01 -8.30 4.19
C ILE A 696 -28.92 -9.35 4.33
N HIS A 697 -27.68 -8.89 4.43
CA HIS A 697 -26.58 -9.68 4.96
C HIS A 697 -26.53 -9.50 6.49
N LEU A 698 -26.69 -10.62 7.20
CA LEU A 698 -26.66 -10.67 8.67
C LEU A 698 -25.37 -11.34 9.13
N SER A 699 -24.53 -10.60 9.87
CA SER A 699 -23.30 -11.12 10.44
C SER A 699 -23.54 -11.86 11.76
N SER A 700 -22.56 -12.65 12.22
CA SER A 700 -22.59 -13.29 13.55
C SER A 700 -22.49 -12.29 14.72
N ALA A 701 -22.14 -11.03 14.44
CA ALA A 701 -22.13 -9.93 15.40
C ALA A 701 -23.46 -9.17 15.45
N ALA A 702 -24.52 -9.68 14.79
CA ALA A 702 -25.82 -9.04 14.62
C ALA A 702 -25.81 -7.73 13.83
N GLU A 703 -24.75 -7.48 13.06
CA GLU A 703 -24.69 -6.35 12.13
C GLU A 703 -25.52 -6.67 10.89
N LYS A 704 -26.31 -5.69 10.45
CA LYS A 704 -27.28 -5.82 9.37
C LYS A 704 -26.86 -4.90 8.22
N GLN A 705 -26.49 -5.48 7.09
CA GLN A 705 -26.17 -4.72 5.88
C GLN A 705 -27.26 -4.95 4.84
N ILE A 706 -27.99 -3.88 4.48
CA ILE A 706 -29.01 -3.92 3.43
C ILE A 706 -28.31 -3.97 2.06
N LEU A 707 -28.62 -4.98 1.26
CA LEU A 707 -28.09 -5.13 -0.09
C LEU A 707 -28.94 -4.34 -1.08
N LYS A 708 -28.27 -3.68 -2.03
CA LYS A 708 -28.95 -2.91 -3.06
C LYS A 708 -29.54 -3.85 -4.12
N PRO A 709 -30.67 -3.49 -4.77
CA PRO A 709 -31.26 -4.32 -5.83
C PRO A 709 -30.31 -4.61 -7.00
N ASN A 710 -29.37 -3.71 -7.29
CA ASN A 710 -28.39 -3.84 -8.37
C ASN A 710 -27.11 -4.57 -7.96
N ASP A 711 -26.97 -5.00 -6.70
CA ASP A 711 -25.81 -5.77 -6.25
C ASP A 711 -25.78 -7.12 -6.97
N VAL A 712 -24.63 -7.50 -7.51
CA VAL A 712 -24.43 -8.72 -8.34
C VAL A 712 -23.65 -9.75 -7.53
N SER A 713 -24.01 -11.03 -7.64
CA SER A 713 -23.31 -12.14 -6.97
C SER A 713 -23.30 -11.99 -5.43
N VAL A 714 -24.47 -11.72 -4.86
CA VAL A 714 -24.66 -11.40 -3.44
C VAL A 714 -24.29 -12.52 -2.46
N PHE A 715 -24.12 -13.75 -2.93
CA PHE A 715 -23.83 -14.90 -2.07
C PHE A 715 -22.34 -15.05 -1.73
N SER A 716 -21.45 -14.59 -2.61
CA SER A 716 -20.00 -14.79 -2.43
C SER A 716 -19.38 -13.76 -1.48
N THR A 717 -20.05 -12.62 -1.28
CA THR A 717 -19.61 -11.51 -0.42
C THR A 717 -19.96 -11.69 1.07
N LEU A 718 -20.66 -12.77 1.43
CA LEU A 718 -21.03 -13.08 2.81
C LEU A 718 -19.78 -13.29 3.69
N SER A 719 -19.87 -12.87 4.96
CA SER A 719 -18.86 -13.22 5.97
C SER A 719 -18.80 -14.73 6.21
N ILE A 720 -17.82 -15.21 6.98
CA ILE A 720 -17.61 -16.66 7.16
C ILE A 720 -18.83 -17.36 7.74
N ASN A 721 -19.46 -16.77 8.76
CA ASN A 721 -20.72 -17.25 9.32
C ASN A 721 -21.91 -16.37 8.94
N GLY A 722 -21.75 -15.48 7.97
CA GLY A 722 -22.82 -14.61 7.47
C GLY A 722 -23.97 -15.41 6.85
N ARG A 723 -25.18 -14.85 6.95
CA ARG A 723 -26.40 -15.42 6.35
C ARG A 723 -27.14 -14.36 5.56
N LEU A 724 -27.86 -14.81 4.53
CA LEU A 724 -28.70 -13.95 3.71
C LEU A 724 -30.14 -14.07 4.20
N LEU A 725 -30.79 -12.95 4.47
CA LEU A 725 -32.13 -12.88 5.04
C LEU A 725 -33.00 -11.95 4.21
N ALA A 726 -34.27 -12.29 4.05
CA ALA A 726 -35.28 -11.44 3.42
C ALA A 726 -36.37 -11.13 4.45
N CYS A 727 -36.64 -9.85 4.69
CA CYS A 727 -37.75 -9.44 5.53
C CYS A 727 -38.33 -8.09 5.10
N PRO A 728 -39.59 -7.79 5.46
CA PRO A 728 -40.15 -6.48 5.26
C PRO A 728 -39.49 -5.44 6.18
N ARG A 729 -39.59 -4.16 5.80
CA ARG A 729 -38.81 -3.07 6.43
C ARG A 729 -39.13 -2.83 7.90
N ASP A 730 -40.37 -3.06 8.32
CA ASP A 730 -40.85 -2.94 9.71
C ASP A 730 -40.20 -3.99 10.64
N GLN A 731 -39.89 -5.19 10.12
CA GLN A 731 -39.26 -6.27 10.87
C GLN A 731 -37.73 -6.19 10.93
N LEU A 732 -37.11 -5.21 10.28
CA LEU A 732 -35.65 -5.08 10.24
C LEU A 732 -35.02 -4.99 11.64
N SER A 733 -35.69 -4.32 12.58
CA SER A 733 -35.20 -4.14 13.95
C SER A 733 -35.19 -5.45 14.76
N SER A 734 -36.15 -6.35 14.53
CA SER A 734 -36.32 -7.60 15.28
C SER A 734 -35.46 -8.77 14.78
N VAL A 735 -34.82 -8.65 13.61
CA VAL A 735 -33.94 -9.71 13.06
C VAL A 735 -32.77 -9.98 14.02
N THR A 736 -32.55 -11.26 14.33
CA THR A 736 -31.46 -11.76 15.18
C THR A 736 -30.62 -12.82 14.46
N PRO A 737 -29.32 -12.96 14.78
CA PRO A 737 -28.48 -14.04 14.23
C PRO A 737 -29.01 -15.43 14.53
N LEU A 738 -28.75 -16.37 13.63
CA LEU A 738 -29.08 -17.78 13.84
C LEU A 738 -28.06 -18.45 14.77
N PRO A 739 -28.47 -19.48 15.54
CA PRO A 739 -27.57 -20.20 16.44
C PRO A 739 -26.33 -20.81 15.77
N ASP A 740 -26.45 -21.22 14.50
CA ASP A 740 -25.32 -21.78 13.74
C ASP A 740 -24.31 -20.72 13.28
N GLN A 741 -24.63 -19.43 13.39
CA GLN A 741 -23.72 -18.32 13.08
C GLN A 741 -22.72 -18.04 14.22
N GLU A 742 -23.01 -18.47 15.44
CA GLU A 742 -22.14 -18.24 16.61
C GLU A 742 -20.81 -18.98 16.49
N GLY A 743 -20.75 -20.03 15.67
CA GLY A 743 -19.57 -20.86 15.48
C GLY A 743 -19.47 -21.99 16.52
N PRO A 744 -18.30 -22.67 16.60
CA PRO A 744 -18.12 -23.80 17.51
C PRO A 744 -18.06 -23.38 18.98
N SER A 745 -18.71 -24.15 19.85
CA SER A 745 -18.64 -23.97 21.32
C SER A 745 -17.47 -24.72 21.98
N ALA A 746 -16.85 -25.67 21.27
CA ALA A 746 -15.71 -26.44 21.73
C ALA A 746 -14.60 -26.46 20.67
N GLY A 747 -13.34 -26.35 21.12
CA GLY A 747 -12.17 -26.39 20.23
C GLY A 747 -11.93 -27.79 19.65
N SER A 748 -11.22 -27.85 18.52
CA SER A 748 -10.92 -29.09 17.80
C SER A 748 -9.46 -29.56 17.99
N MET A 749 -8.72 -28.95 18.93
CA MET A 749 -7.34 -29.28 19.26
C MET A 749 -7.05 -30.78 19.35
N SER A 750 -7.90 -31.58 20.02
CA SER A 750 -7.67 -33.02 20.18
C SER A 750 -7.56 -33.78 18.85
N THR A 751 -8.16 -33.26 17.79
CA THR A 751 -8.11 -33.86 16.45
C THR A 751 -6.82 -33.50 15.74
N PHE A 752 -6.52 -32.20 15.56
CA PHE A 752 -5.38 -31.79 14.75
C PHE A 752 -4.04 -31.79 15.50
N GLU A 753 -4.04 -31.92 16.83
CA GLU A 753 -2.82 -32.08 17.63
C GLU A 753 -2.00 -33.30 17.16
N LEU A 754 -2.68 -34.41 16.82
CA LEU A 754 -2.07 -35.66 16.33
C LEU A 754 -1.57 -35.56 14.88
N MET A 755 -2.04 -34.58 14.11
CA MET A 755 -1.61 -34.35 12.74
C MET A 755 -0.27 -33.62 12.71
N SER A 756 0.64 -34.00 11.80
CA SER A 756 1.93 -33.31 11.71
C SER A 756 1.74 -31.86 11.21
N SER A 757 2.56 -30.93 11.70
CA SER A 757 2.52 -29.53 11.24
C SER A 757 2.80 -29.40 9.73
N LYS A 758 3.65 -30.27 9.19
CA LYS A 758 3.98 -30.31 7.76
C LYS A 758 2.80 -30.80 6.92
N ASP A 759 2.10 -31.86 7.35
CA ASP A 759 0.93 -32.38 6.63
C ASP A 759 -0.23 -31.38 6.63
N LEU A 760 -0.46 -30.69 7.76
CA LEU A 760 -1.44 -29.61 7.84
C LEU A 760 -1.09 -28.48 6.85
N ALA A 761 0.14 -27.98 6.88
CA ALA A 761 0.60 -26.92 5.99
C ALA A 761 0.55 -27.34 4.51
N TYR A 762 0.88 -28.59 4.20
CA TYR A 762 0.82 -29.13 2.85
C TYR A 762 -0.63 -29.21 2.33
N GLN A 763 -1.55 -29.78 3.11
CA GLN A 763 -2.97 -29.85 2.74
C GLN A 763 -3.61 -28.46 2.66
N MET A 764 -3.20 -27.52 3.51
CA MET A 764 -3.60 -26.11 3.40
C MET A 764 -3.12 -25.51 2.08
N THR A 765 -1.86 -25.71 1.73
CA THR A 765 -1.27 -25.19 0.48
C THR A 765 -1.93 -25.80 -0.75
N MET A 766 -2.20 -27.10 -0.74
CA MET A 766 -2.95 -27.76 -1.83
C MET A 766 -4.35 -27.16 -2.00
N TYR A 767 -5.07 -26.93 -0.90
CA TYR A 767 -6.41 -26.36 -0.98
C TYR A 767 -6.41 -24.88 -1.39
N ASP A 768 -5.47 -24.10 -0.86
CA ASP A 768 -5.30 -22.70 -1.21
C ASP A 768 -4.88 -22.56 -2.69
N TRP A 769 -4.02 -23.45 -3.20
CA TRP A 769 -3.62 -23.48 -4.61
C TRP A 769 -4.81 -23.80 -5.53
N GLU A 770 -5.69 -24.72 -5.14
CA GLU A 770 -6.93 -25.01 -5.87
C GLU A 770 -7.83 -23.76 -5.96
N LEU A 771 -8.04 -23.05 -4.84
CA LEU A 771 -8.83 -21.83 -4.81
C LEU A 771 -8.19 -20.71 -5.64
N PHE A 772 -6.88 -20.51 -5.48
CA PHE A 772 -6.12 -19.49 -6.21
C PHE A 772 -6.10 -19.74 -7.72
N SER A 773 -5.99 -21.00 -8.14
CA SER A 773 -6.04 -21.38 -9.55
C SER A 773 -7.42 -21.18 -10.18
N CYS A 774 -8.49 -21.15 -9.38
CA CYS A 774 -9.84 -20.86 -9.87
C CYS A 774 -10.07 -19.37 -10.13
N VAL A 775 -9.24 -18.47 -9.59
CA VAL A 775 -9.40 -17.03 -9.74
C VAL A 775 -8.99 -16.59 -11.14
N HIS A 776 -9.93 -16.09 -11.94
CA HIS A 776 -9.60 -15.48 -13.23
C HIS A 776 -9.00 -14.08 -13.03
N GLU A 777 -8.11 -13.65 -13.94
CA GLU A 777 -7.45 -12.34 -13.85
C GLU A 777 -8.43 -11.16 -13.87
N HIS A 778 -9.42 -11.21 -14.76
CA HIS A 778 -10.53 -10.26 -14.79
C HIS A 778 -11.37 -10.18 -13.49
N GLU A 779 -11.39 -11.21 -12.63
CA GLU A 779 -12.08 -11.08 -11.32
C GLU A 779 -11.40 -10.01 -10.44
N LEU A 780 -10.08 -9.84 -10.56
CA LEU A 780 -9.34 -8.78 -9.87
C LEU A 780 -9.76 -7.40 -10.39
N LEU A 781 -10.02 -7.28 -11.70
CA LEU A 781 -10.51 -6.04 -12.32
C LEU A 781 -11.94 -5.73 -11.90
N TYR A 782 -12.85 -6.69 -11.99
CA TYR A 782 -14.24 -6.51 -11.59
C TYR A 782 -14.35 -6.19 -10.10
N HIS A 783 -13.50 -6.79 -9.27
CA HIS A 783 -13.42 -6.43 -7.85
C HIS A 783 -12.97 -4.98 -7.65
N THR A 784 -11.90 -4.56 -8.35
CA THR A 784 -11.28 -3.24 -8.17
C THR A 784 -12.14 -2.09 -8.73
N PHE A 785 -12.76 -2.28 -9.90
CA PHE A 785 -13.56 -1.25 -10.58
C PHE A 785 -15.07 -1.34 -10.29
N GLY A 786 -15.48 -2.30 -9.46
CA GLY A 786 -16.87 -2.53 -9.08
C GLY A 786 -17.59 -3.52 -10.01
N ARG A 787 -17.91 -4.70 -9.48
CA ARG A 787 -18.51 -5.82 -10.21
C ARG A 787 -19.87 -5.51 -10.85
N GLN A 788 -20.59 -4.55 -10.27
CA GLN A 788 -21.91 -4.10 -10.73
C GLN A 788 -21.84 -3.48 -12.13
N SER A 789 -20.77 -2.73 -12.41
CA SER A 789 -20.51 -2.07 -13.70
C SER A 789 -20.37 -3.08 -14.84
N PHE A 790 -19.84 -4.28 -14.54
CA PHE A 790 -19.61 -5.34 -15.50
C PHE A 790 -20.73 -6.39 -15.53
N LYS A 791 -21.59 -6.42 -14.51
CA LYS A 791 -22.57 -7.51 -14.27
C LYS A 791 -21.90 -8.88 -14.26
N ARG A 792 -20.72 -8.97 -13.64
CA ARG A 792 -19.90 -10.19 -13.54
C ARG A 792 -19.71 -10.62 -12.10
N THR A 793 -19.55 -11.92 -11.89
CA THR A 793 -19.17 -12.50 -10.60
C THR A 793 -17.67 -12.35 -10.34
N THR A 794 -17.29 -12.29 -9.06
CA THR A 794 -15.91 -12.51 -8.60
C THR A 794 -15.87 -13.59 -7.52
N ALA A 795 -16.76 -14.58 -7.63
CA ALA A 795 -16.97 -15.58 -6.58
C ALA A 795 -15.71 -16.39 -6.25
N ASN A 796 -14.83 -16.67 -7.22
CA ASN A 796 -13.61 -17.42 -6.95
C ASN A 796 -12.64 -16.56 -6.13
N LEU A 797 -12.48 -15.29 -6.50
CA LEU A 797 -11.71 -14.32 -5.73
C LEU A 797 -12.27 -14.16 -4.31
N ASP A 798 -13.58 -13.93 -4.18
CA ASP A 798 -14.23 -13.73 -2.89
C ASP A 798 -14.04 -14.93 -1.96
N LEU A 799 -14.16 -16.16 -2.48
CA LEU A 799 -13.92 -17.39 -1.72
C LEU A 799 -12.47 -17.55 -1.29
N PHE A 800 -11.52 -17.14 -2.15
CA PHE A 800 -10.10 -17.18 -1.81
C PHE A 800 -9.71 -16.13 -0.76
N LEU A 801 -10.31 -14.94 -0.80
CA LEU A 801 -10.16 -13.92 0.25
C LEU A 801 -10.83 -14.35 1.56
N ARG A 802 -12.03 -14.93 1.47
CA ARG A 802 -12.72 -15.51 2.63
C ARG A 802 -11.91 -16.63 3.28
N ARG A 803 -11.17 -17.41 2.48
CA ARG A 803 -10.24 -18.44 2.99
C ARG A 803 -9.14 -17.86 3.86
N PHE A 804 -8.58 -16.69 3.49
CA PHE A 804 -7.59 -15.99 4.33
C PHE A 804 -8.16 -15.69 5.72
N ASN A 805 -9.34 -15.06 5.78
CA ASN A 805 -10.01 -14.74 7.04
C ASN A 805 -10.38 -16.01 7.83
N GLN A 806 -10.77 -17.09 7.14
CA GLN A 806 -11.08 -18.38 7.78
C GLN A 806 -9.85 -18.98 8.47
N VAL A 807 -8.68 -18.96 7.83
CA VAL A 807 -7.44 -19.47 8.43
C VAL A 807 -7.00 -18.58 9.60
N GLN A 808 -7.11 -17.26 9.47
CA GLN A 808 -6.81 -16.33 10.55
C GLN A 808 -7.68 -16.59 11.78
N LEU A 809 -9.00 -16.64 11.60
CA LEU A 809 -9.95 -16.84 12.69
C LEU A 809 -9.92 -18.26 13.25
N TRP A 810 -9.47 -19.26 12.47
CA TRP A 810 -9.22 -20.60 12.98
C TRP A 810 -8.17 -20.59 14.09
N VAL A 811 -7.07 -19.85 13.91
CA VAL A 811 -6.04 -19.68 14.96
C VAL A 811 -6.65 -19.07 16.22
N VAL A 812 -7.38 -17.96 16.06
CA VAL A 812 -7.98 -17.23 17.20
C VAL A 812 -9.00 -18.11 17.93
N THR A 813 -9.85 -18.81 17.19
CA THR A 813 -10.89 -19.71 17.71
C THR A 813 -10.27 -20.83 18.56
N GLU A 814 -9.29 -21.56 18.01
CA GLU A 814 -8.67 -22.68 18.73
C GLU A 814 -7.91 -22.22 19.98
N VAL A 815 -7.24 -21.07 19.94
CA VAL A 815 -6.56 -20.52 21.12
C VAL A 815 -7.56 -20.07 22.18
N CYS A 816 -8.63 -19.37 21.81
CA CYS A 816 -9.63 -18.84 22.74
C CYS A 816 -10.54 -19.92 23.35
N LEU A 817 -10.74 -21.04 22.66
CA LEU A 817 -11.49 -22.19 23.18
C LEU A 817 -10.63 -23.16 24.01
N CYS A 818 -9.31 -22.98 24.05
CA CYS A 818 -8.41 -23.84 24.80
C CYS A 818 -8.22 -23.33 26.25
N THR A 819 -8.99 -23.90 27.17
CA THR A 819 -9.00 -23.46 28.58
C THR A 819 -7.70 -23.75 29.34
N GLN A 820 -6.99 -24.82 28.99
CA GLN A 820 -5.77 -25.27 29.68
C GLN A 820 -4.53 -24.50 29.20
N LEU A 821 -3.86 -23.77 30.09
CA LEU A 821 -2.68 -22.95 29.77
C LEU A 821 -1.55 -23.75 29.10
N SER A 822 -1.23 -24.95 29.59
CA SER A 822 -0.17 -25.79 29.00
C SER A 822 -0.48 -26.19 27.55
N LYS A 823 -1.73 -26.54 27.27
CA LYS A 823 -2.21 -26.87 25.92
C LYS A 823 -2.26 -25.64 25.01
N ARG A 824 -2.62 -24.46 25.53
CA ARG A 824 -2.52 -23.20 24.76
C ARG A 824 -1.10 -22.90 24.30
N VAL A 825 -0.11 -23.09 25.16
CA VAL A 825 1.31 -22.91 24.79
C VAL A 825 1.70 -23.91 23.69
N GLN A 826 1.21 -25.15 23.75
CA GLN A 826 1.41 -26.13 22.69
C GLN A 826 0.73 -25.72 21.37
N LEU A 827 -0.46 -25.11 21.42
CA LEU A 827 -1.14 -24.56 20.25
C LEU A 827 -0.33 -23.45 19.58
N LEU A 828 0.15 -22.45 20.34
CA LEU A 828 1.00 -21.39 19.78
C LEU A 828 2.24 -21.97 19.10
N LYS A 829 2.93 -22.90 19.78
CA LYS A 829 4.07 -23.63 19.20
C LYS A 829 3.69 -24.39 17.92
N LYS A 830 2.49 -24.98 17.87
CA LYS A 830 2.01 -25.75 16.70
C LYS A 830 1.68 -24.82 15.53
N PHE A 831 1.02 -23.69 15.75
CA PHE A 831 0.72 -22.69 14.73
C PHE A 831 1.99 -22.05 14.15
N ILE A 832 2.98 -21.71 14.99
CA ILE A 832 4.27 -21.20 14.52
C ILE A 832 4.96 -22.22 13.59
N LYS A 833 4.90 -23.52 13.92
CA LYS A 833 5.44 -24.58 13.04
C LYS A 833 4.66 -24.71 11.73
N ILE A 834 3.33 -24.63 11.77
CA ILE A 834 2.50 -24.68 10.55
C ILE A 834 2.83 -23.47 9.66
N ALA A 835 2.93 -22.27 10.22
CA ALA A 835 3.33 -21.07 9.50
C ALA A 835 4.72 -21.23 8.85
N ALA A 836 5.70 -21.75 9.60
CA ALA A 836 7.03 -22.01 9.06
C ALA A 836 7.00 -22.92 7.82
N HIS A 837 6.21 -24.00 7.86
CA HIS A 837 6.04 -24.89 6.70
C HIS A 837 5.22 -24.26 5.57
N CYS A 838 4.20 -23.43 5.85
CA CYS A 838 3.52 -22.67 4.79
C CYS A 838 4.50 -21.75 4.05
N ARG A 839 5.41 -21.07 4.78
CA ARG A 839 6.48 -20.27 4.19
C ARG A 839 7.45 -21.12 3.36
N GLU A 840 7.85 -22.28 3.86
CA GLU A 840 8.69 -23.26 3.14
C GLU A 840 8.05 -23.70 1.81
N PHE A 841 6.72 -23.92 1.80
CA PHE A 841 5.95 -24.22 0.59
C PHE A 841 5.61 -23.00 -0.27
N LYS A 842 6.20 -21.82 0.03
CA LYS A 842 5.93 -20.55 -0.66
C LYS A 842 4.46 -20.14 -0.65
N ASN A 843 3.68 -20.62 0.32
CA ASN A 843 2.31 -20.20 0.59
C ASN A 843 2.31 -19.03 1.58
N LEU A 844 2.60 -17.85 1.07
CA LEU A 844 2.66 -16.63 1.88
C LEU A 844 1.27 -16.20 2.36
N ASN A 845 0.21 -16.52 1.62
CA ASN A 845 -1.18 -16.22 2.01
C ASN A 845 -1.56 -16.88 3.35
N SER A 846 -1.43 -18.20 3.47
CA SER A 846 -1.74 -18.90 4.73
C SER A 846 -0.71 -18.64 5.82
N PHE A 847 0.57 -18.42 5.46
CA PHE A 847 1.58 -17.97 6.41
C PHE A 847 1.11 -16.69 7.12
N PHE A 848 0.79 -15.62 6.38
CA PHE A 848 0.34 -14.37 6.98
C PHE A 848 -1.01 -14.49 7.68
N ALA A 849 -1.94 -15.30 7.17
CA ALA A 849 -3.21 -15.55 7.87
C ALA A 849 -2.98 -16.10 9.28
N ILE A 850 -2.03 -17.04 9.44
CA ILE A 850 -1.69 -17.63 10.75
C ILE A 850 -1.02 -16.59 11.66
N ILE A 851 -0.06 -15.81 11.15
CA ILE A 851 0.62 -14.78 11.95
C ILE A 851 -0.36 -13.71 12.41
N MET A 852 -1.23 -13.21 11.51
CA MET A 852 -2.27 -12.24 11.83
C MET A 852 -3.32 -12.80 12.81
N GLY A 853 -3.55 -14.11 12.80
CA GLY A 853 -4.37 -14.78 13.82
C GLY A 853 -3.71 -14.71 15.20
N MET A 854 -2.39 -14.90 15.29
CA MET A 854 -1.65 -14.80 16.55
C MET A 854 -1.49 -13.35 17.05
N SER A 855 -1.35 -12.38 16.14
CA SER A 855 -1.32 -10.94 16.47
C SER A 855 -2.70 -10.36 16.77
N ASN A 856 -3.80 -11.13 16.62
CA ASN A 856 -5.14 -10.67 16.96
C ASN A 856 -5.22 -10.25 18.44
N PRO A 857 -5.90 -9.14 18.79
CA PRO A 857 -5.99 -8.66 20.17
C PRO A 857 -6.50 -9.68 21.20
N ALA A 858 -7.32 -10.65 20.80
CA ALA A 858 -7.79 -11.72 21.67
C ALA A 858 -6.69 -12.75 22.00
N VAL A 859 -5.66 -12.88 21.17
CA VAL A 859 -4.53 -13.81 21.36
C VAL A 859 -3.30 -13.09 21.91
N SER A 860 -2.92 -11.95 21.33
CA SER A 860 -1.70 -11.21 21.72
C SER A 860 -1.73 -10.74 23.18
N ARG A 861 -2.91 -10.50 23.75
CA ARG A 861 -3.08 -10.09 25.15
C ARG A 861 -2.82 -11.20 26.19
N LEU A 862 -2.73 -12.47 25.79
CA LEU A 862 -2.61 -13.62 26.69
C LEU A 862 -1.18 -13.74 27.24
N SER A 863 -0.77 -12.78 28.08
CA SER A 863 0.61 -12.62 28.53
C SER A 863 1.16 -13.86 29.22
N GLN A 864 0.36 -14.57 30.03
CA GLN A 864 0.81 -15.79 30.72
C GLN A 864 1.11 -16.92 29.72
N THR A 865 0.34 -16.97 28.62
CA THR A 865 0.55 -17.95 27.55
C THR A 865 1.82 -17.61 26.76
N TRP A 866 2.02 -16.34 26.39
CA TRP A 866 3.21 -15.91 25.66
C TRP A 866 4.49 -16.01 26.49
N GLU A 867 4.45 -15.66 27.77
CA GLU A 867 5.61 -15.76 28.68
C GLU A 867 6.15 -17.19 28.74
N LYS A 868 5.27 -18.19 28.83
CA LYS A 868 5.62 -19.62 28.89
C LYS A 868 6.02 -20.25 27.56
N LEU A 869 5.91 -19.53 26.45
CA LEU A 869 6.37 -20.02 25.15
C LEU A 869 7.91 -20.14 25.14
N PRO A 870 8.50 -21.27 24.70
CA PRO A 870 9.95 -21.41 24.67
C PRO A 870 10.60 -20.33 23.79
N THR A 871 11.75 -19.80 24.24
CA THR A 871 12.48 -18.69 23.60
C THR A 871 12.75 -18.92 22.12
N LYS A 872 13.06 -20.16 21.70
CA LYS A 872 13.19 -20.55 20.29
C LYS A 872 11.98 -20.15 19.43
N PHE A 873 10.76 -20.38 19.94
CA PHE A 873 9.53 -20.09 19.19
C PHE A 873 9.14 -18.61 19.28
N LYS A 874 9.49 -17.92 20.37
CA LYS A 874 9.38 -16.45 20.44
C LYS A 874 10.21 -15.79 19.35
N LYS A 875 11.47 -16.23 19.17
CA LYS A 875 12.36 -15.73 18.10
C LYS A 875 11.78 -15.96 16.71
N PHE A 876 11.31 -17.18 16.41
CA PHE A 876 10.64 -17.44 15.12
C PHE A 876 9.39 -16.58 14.90
N TYR A 877 8.56 -16.38 15.92
CA TYR A 877 7.38 -15.54 15.77
C TYR A 877 7.74 -14.07 15.51
N ALA A 878 8.73 -13.51 16.22
CA ALA A 878 9.21 -12.15 16.00
C ALA A 878 9.77 -11.96 14.57
N GLU A 879 10.55 -12.92 14.06
CA GLU A 879 11.03 -12.92 12.66
C GLU A 879 9.88 -12.99 11.64
N PHE A 880 8.79 -13.69 11.98
CA PHE A 880 7.62 -13.77 11.11
C PHE A 880 6.81 -12.49 11.13
N GLU A 881 6.69 -11.85 12.30
CA GLU A 881 5.99 -10.58 12.47
C GLU A 881 6.71 -9.43 11.77
N SER A 882 8.05 -9.41 11.77
CA SER A 882 8.82 -8.38 11.04
C SER A 882 8.57 -8.40 9.52
N MET A 883 8.16 -9.55 8.95
CA MET A 883 7.80 -9.63 7.53
C MET A 883 6.47 -8.91 7.21
N MET A 884 5.63 -8.64 8.22
CA MET A 884 4.38 -7.90 8.09
C MET A 884 4.54 -6.39 8.22
N ASP A 885 5.77 -5.88 8.47
CA ASP A 885 6.03 -4.46 8.67
C ASP A 885 5.46 -3.63 7.50
N PRO A 886 4.49 -2.71 7.75
CA PRO A 886 3.90 -1.89 6.70
C PRO A 886 4.83 -0.77 6.20
N SER A 887 5.94 -0.51 6.89
CA SER A 887 6.91 0.53 6.54
C SER A 887 7.38 0.41 5.09
N ARG A 888 7.54 1.57 4.43
CA ARG A 888 7.97 1.65 3.02
C ARG A 888 7.16 0.73 2.09
N ASN A 889 5.83 0.78 2.27
CA ASN A 889 4.85 0.00 1.52
C ASN A 889 5.14 -1.52 1.57
N HIS A 890 5.26 -2.08 2.78
CA HIS A 890 5.51 -3.52 2.99
C HIS A 890 6.81 -4.02 2.32
N TRP A 891 7.88 -3.22 2.39
CA TRP A 891 9.16 -3.50 1.74
C TRP A 891 9.70 -4.91 2.02
N SER A 892 9.66 -5.36 3.29
CA SER A 892 10.16 -6.69 3.68
C SER A 892 9.43 -7.83 2.97
N TYR A 893 8.12 -7.73 2.78
CA TYR A 893 7.33 -8.70 2.03
C TYR A 893 7.69 -8.65 0.54
N ARG A 894 7.70 -7.44 -0.06
CA ARG A 894 7.91 -7.27 -1.50
C ARG A 894 9.24 -7.86 -1.92
N LEU A 895 10.30 -7.58 -1.18
CA LEU A 895 11.62 -8.10 -1.51
C LEU A 895 11.73 -9.62 -1.28
N THR A 896 11.01 -10.16 -0.29
CA THR A 896 10.91 -11.62 -0.12
C THR A 896 10.30 -12.26 -1.37
N VAL A 897 9.21 -11.70 -1.90
CA VAL A 897 8.57 -12.21 -3.12
C VAL A 897 9.49 -12.11 -4.34
N THR A 898 10.23 -11.00 -4.51
CA THR A 898 11.17 -10.82 -5.62
C THR A 898 12.28 -11.88 -5.64
N LYS A 899 12.67 -12.42 -4.48
CA LYS A 899 13.70 -13.47 -4.36
C LYS A 899 13.15 -14.89 -4.57
N LEU A 900 11.83 -15.06 -4.63
CA LEU A 900 11.18 -16.37 -4.79
C LEU A 900 10.84 -16.63 -6.26
N GLU A 901 11.03 -17.87 -6.69
CA GLU A 901 10.52 -18.37 -7.97
C GLU A 901 9.17 -19.06 -7.80
N ALA A 902 8.32 -18.99 -8.83
CA ALA A 902 7.07 -19.73 -8.91
C ALA A 902 7.28 -21.25 -8.67
N PRO A 903 6.30 -21.99 -8.14
CA PRO A 903 4.96 -21.58 -7.71
C PRO A 903 4.95 -20.82 -6.36
N ILE A 904 4.18 -19.74 -6.28
CA ILE A 904 4.01 -18.91 -5.07
C ILE A 904 2.52 -18.62 -4.86
N ILE A 905 2.03 -18.68 -3.62
CA ILE A 905 0.73 -18.10 -3.26
C ILE A 905 1.01 -16.76 -2.56
N PRO A 906 0.81 -15.61 -3.23
CA PRO A 906 1.17 -14.31 -2.69
C PRO A 906 0.23 -13.88 -1.55
N PHE A 907 0.61 -12.84 -0.81
CA PHE A 907 -0.27 -12.19 0.14
C PHE A 907 -1.33 -11.37 -0.60
N MET A 908 -2.39 -12.04 -1.07
CA MET A 908 -3.45 -11.45 -1.90
C MET A 908 -4.11 -10.19 -1.32
N PRO A 909 -4.38 -10.09 0.00
CA PRO A 909 -4.88 -8.86 0.61
C PRO A 909 -4.07 -7.61 0.26
N LEU A 910 -2.74 -7.72 0.27
CA LEU A 910 -1.85 -6.60 -0.06
C LEU A 910 -1.87 -6.28 -1.55
N LEU A 911 -1.91 -7.29 -2.42
CA LEU A 911 -2.01 -7.06 -3.87
C LEU A 911 -3.33 -6.38 -4.25
N LEU A 912 -4.45 -6.76 -3.63
CA LEU A 912 -5.74 -6.08 -3.84
C LEU A 912 -5.73 -4.67 -3.27
N LYS A 913 -5.10 -4.45 -2.11
CA LYS A 913 -4.87 -3.11 -1.57
C LYS A 913 -4.13 -2.25 -2.60
N ASP A 914 -3.04 -2.75 -3.21
CA ASP A 914 -2.30 -2.02 -4.24
C ASP A 914 -3.21 -1.63 -5.42
N MET A 915 -4.05 -2.55 -5.90
CA MET A 915 -5.00 -2.28 -6.98
C MET A 915 -6.06 -1.25 -6.60
N THR A 916 -6.65 -1.36 -5.41
CA THR A 916 -7.66 -0.41 -4.89
C THR A 916 -7.06 0.98 -4.72
N PHE A 917 -5.90 1.11 -4.07
CA PHE A 917 -5.22 2.39 -3.90
C PHE A 917 -4.82 3.00 -5.25
N THR A 918 -4.36 2.18 -6.21
CA THR A 918 -4.09 2.66 -7.57
C THR A 918 -5.37 3.15 -8.25
N HIS A 919 -6.50 2.45 -8.05
CA HIS A 919 -7.78 2.81 -8.64
C HIS A 919 -8.35 4.11 -8.07
N GLU A 920 -8.32 4.28 -6.75
CA GLU A 920 -8.83 5.45 -6.04
C GLU A 920 -7.91 6.66 -6.19
N GLY A 921 -6.59 6.46 -6.17
CA GLY A 921 -5.60 7.52 -6.28
C GLY A 921 -5.38 8.08 -7.69
N ASN A 922 -5.83 7.37 -8.74
CA ASN A 922 -5.61 7.78 -10.13
C ASN A 922 -6.94 7.82 -10.89
N LYS A 923 -7.25 8.92 -11.60
CA LYS A 923 -8.44 8.99 -12.44
C LYS A 923 -8.35 8.02 -13.62
N THR A 924 -9.45 7.33 -13.93
CA THR A 924 -9.56 6.46 -15.12
C THR A 924 -9.56 7.27 -16.41
N PHE A 925 -10.12 8.48 -16.38
CA PHE A 925 -10.15 9.41 -17.51
C PHE A 925 -9.52 10.76 -17.12
N ILE A 926 -8.68 11.31 -17.99
CA ILE A 926 -8.06 12.64 -17.88
C ILE A 926 -8.41 13.39 -19.17
N ASP A 927 -9.09 14.53 -19.07
CA ASP A 927 -9.55 15.32 -20.22
C ASP A 927 -10.32 14.49 -21.26
N ASN A 928 -11.21 13.61 -20.79
CA ASN A 928 -11.97 12.62 -21.57
C ASN A 928 -11.13 11.55 -22.30
N MET A 929 -9.81 11.53 -22.13
CA MET A 929 -8.95 10.45 -22.60
C MET A 929 -8.76 9.39 -21.52
N VAL A 930 -8.62 8.13 -21.93
CA VAL A 930 -8.28 7.02 -21.04
C VAL A 930 -6.87 7.24 -20.47
N ASN A 931 -6.73 7.18 -19.15
CA ASN A 931 -5.42 7.16 -18.50
C ASN A 931 -4.82 5.75 -18.61
N PHE A 932 -4.00 5.53 -19.64
CA PHE A 932 -3.39 4.22 -19.91
C PHE A 932 -2.20 3.92 -18.98
N GLU A 933 -1.57 4.94 -18.39
CA GLU A 933 -0.58 4.76 -17.32
C GLU A 933 -1.22 4.05 -16.12
N LYS A 934 -2.40 4.49 -15.68
CA LYS A 934 -3.19 3.79 -14.65
C LYS A 934 -3.47 2.34 -15.04
N MET A 935 -3.87 2.11 -16.29
CA MET A 935 -4.16 0.75 -16.79
C MET A 935 -2.93 -0.15 -16.68
N ARG A 936 -1.76 0.34 -17.08
CA ARG A 936 -0.49 -0.39 -16.99
C ARG A 936 -0.09 -0.72 -15.55
N ILE A 937 -0.27 0.20 -14.61
CA ILE A 937 0.06 -0.04 -13.19
C ILE A 937 -0.82 -1.16 -12.62
N ILE A 938 -2.12 -1.16 -12.94
CA ILE A 938 -3.04 -2.22 -12.50
C ILE A 938 -2.68 -3.56 -13.19
N ALA A 939 -2.41 -3.55 -14.50
CA ALA A 939 -2.00 -4.72 -15.26
C ALA A 939 -0.69 -5.34 -14.75
N ASN A 940 0.28 -4.53 -14.32
CA ASN A 940 1.52 -5.00 -13.67
C ASN A 940 1.22 -5.88 -12.44
N THR A 941 0.26 -5.48 -11.60
CA THR A 941 -0.12 -6.24 -10.39
C THR A 941 -0.76 -7.58 -10.78
N ILE A 942 -1.60 -7.60 -11.81
CA ILE A 942 -2.21 -8.84 -12.33
C ILE A 942 -1.13 -9.75 -12.95
N ARG A 943 -0.16 -9.18 -13.68
CA ARG A 943 0.97 -9.94 -14.23
C ARG A 943 1.83 -10.56 -13.11
N GLN A 944 1.99 -9.90 -11.97
CA GLN A 944 2.64 -10.51 -10.80
C GLN A 944 1.86 -11.76 -10.32
N VAL A 945 0.53 -11.66 -10.22
CA VAL A 945 -0.34 -12.82 -9.88
C VAL A 945 -0.17 -13.95 -10.90
N ARG A 946 -0.14 -13.63 -12.20
CA ARG A 946 0.12 -14.59 -13.29
C ARG A 946 1.47 -15.27 -13.12
N ASN A 947 2.53 -14.51 -12.84
CA ASN A 947 3.87 -15.04 -12.62
C ASN A 947 3.94 -15.98 -11.42
N CYS A 948 3.27 -15.64 -10.31
CA CYS A 948 3.19 -16.49 -9.11
C CYS A 948 2.64 -17.90 -9.40
N ARG A 949 1.73 -18.04 -10.38
CA ARG A 949 1.10 -19.31 -10.77
C ARG A 949 1.58 -19.88 -12.11
N SER A 950 2.68 -19.37 -12.65
CA SER A 950 3.25 -19.81 -13.94
C SER A 950 3.74 -21.26 -13.94
N GLN A 951 4.07 -21.81 -12.77
CA GLN A 951 4.45 -23.21 -12.58
C GLN A 951 3.40 -23.92 -11.71
N PRO A 952 3.14 -25.22 -11.95
CA PRO A 952 2.25 -26.00 -11.10
C PRO A 952 2.89 -26.25 -9.73
N PHE A 953 2.05 -26.29 -8.68
CA PHE A 953 2.49 -26.78 -7.37
C PHE A 953 2.61 -28.30 -7.40
N ASN A 954 3.85 -28.82 -7.36
CA ASN A 954 4.10 -30.26 -7.49
C ASN A 954 3.96 -31.01 -6.14
N PRO A 955 3.21 -32.13 -6.13
CA PRO A 955 2.86 -32.86 -4.91
C PRO A 955 3.97 -33.78 -4.35
N ASP A 956 5.07 -34.00 -5.05
CA ASP A 956 6.09 -35.00 -4.71
C ASP A 956 6.98 -34.65 -3.49
N ILE A 957 6.74 -33.50 -2.85
CA ILE A 957 7.51 -33.02 -1.68
C ILE A 957 7.11 -33.78 -0.39
N CYS A 958 5.97 -34.48 -0.38
CA CYS A 958 5.51 -35.28 0.76
C CYS A 958 5.10 -36.69 0.33
N GLN A 959 5.76 -37.73 0.89
CA GLN A 959 5.36 -39.12 0.69
C GLN A 959 3.90 -39.34 1.16
N PRO A 960 3.10 -40.15 0.44
CA PRO A 960 1.72 -40.42 0.81
C PRO A 960 1.64 -41.20 2.13
N ASN A 961 1.34 -40.49 3.22
CA ASN A 961 1.06 -41.08 4.53
C ASN A 961 -0.39 -41.57 4.61
N LYS A 962 -0.65 -42.63 5.40
CA LYS A 962 -1.98 -43.25 5.58
C LYS A 962 -3.07 -42.28 6.10
N ASN A 963 -2.70 -41.16 6.74
CA ASN A 963 -3.62 -40.20 7.36
C ASN A 963 -4.00 -38.99 6.47
N GLN A 964 -3.56 -38.93 5.21
CA GLN A 964 -3.79 -37.75 4.36
C GLN A 964 -5.26 -37.39 4.14
N ALA A 965 -6.16 -38.37 4.06
CA ALA A 965 -7.59 -38.11 3.86
C ALA A 965 -8.24 -37.41 5.06
N GLU A 966 -7.82 -37.77 6.28
CA GLU A 966 -8.30 -37.16 7.52
C GLU A 966 -7.82 -35.72 7.65
N VAL A 967 -6.53 -35.47 7.40
CA VAL A 967 -5.94 -34.12 7.39
C VAL A 967 -6.61 -33.24 6.33
N ARG A 968 -6.81 -33.77 5.12
CA ARG A 968 -7.54 -33.09 4.04
C ARG A 968 -8.96 -32.74 4.45
N GLY A 969 -9.65 -33.67 5.11
CA GLY A 969 -11.01 -33.47 5.61
C GLY A 969 -11.11 -32.36 6.63
N TYR A 970 -10.18 -32.33 7.59
CA TYR A 970 -10.08 -31.28 8.60
C TYR A 970 -9.81 -29.90 7.98
N VAL A 971 -8.75 -29.79 7.16
CA VAL A 971 -8.31 -28.51 6.56
C VAL A 971 -9.37 -27.86 5.66
N ARG A 972 -10.17 -28.66 4.94
CA ARG A 972 -11.22 -28.15 4.03
C ARG A 972 -12.54 -27.83 4.74
N LYS A 973 -12.70 -28.21 6.01
CA LYS A 973 -13.94 -28.05 6.79
C LYS A 973 -13.73 -27.26 8.08
N LEU A 974 -12.81 -26.28 8.08
CA LEU A 974 -12.59 -25.43 9.25
C LEU A 974 -13.87 -24.70 9.67
N CYS A 975 -14.28 -24.93 10.91
CA CYS A 975 -15.34 -24.19 11.61
C CYS A 975 -14.70 -23.17 12.53
N VAL A 976 -15.14 -21.92 12.49
CA VAL A 976 -14.51 -20.81 13.21
C VAL A 976 -15.57 -19.92 13.84
N ILE A 977 -15.18 -19.19 14.89
CA ILE A 977 -15.92 -18.05 15.42
C ILE A 977 -15.40 -16.82 14.67
N ASP A 978 -16.27 -16.09 13.97
CA ASP A 978 -15.93 -14.83 13.28
C ASP A 978 -16.43 -13.59 14.02
N ASN A 979 -17.16 -13.76 15.13
CA ASN A 979 -17.54 -12.67 16.03
C ASN A 979 -16.39 -12.27 16.95
N GLN A 980 -15.72 -11.15 16.63
CA GLN A 980 -14.57 -10.66 17.39
C GLN A 980 -14.92 -10.30 18.85
N ARG A 981 -16.15 -9.84 19.14
CA ARG A 981 -16.58 -9.54 20.52
C ARG A 981 -16.64 -10.83 21.34
N ALA A 982 -17.20 -11.91 20.79
CA ALA A 982 -17.23 -13.21 21.45
C ALA A 982 -15.82 -13.75 21.72
N LEU A 983 -14.92 -13.68 20.75
CA LEU A 983 -13.50 -14.09 20.90
C LEU A 983 -12.79 -13.28 22.00
N THR A 984 -13.02 -11.98 22.04
CA THR A 984 -12.43 -11.08 23.05
C THR A 984 -12.96 -11.44 24.46
N GLN A 985 -14.26 -11.71 24.61
CA GLN A 985 -14.83 -12.16 25.87
C GLN A 985 -14.26 -13.50 26.33
N LEU A 986 -14.09 -14.47 25.42
CA LEU A 986 -13.42 -15.74 25.73
C LEU A 986 -12.00 -15.51 26.23
N SER A 987 -11.22 -14.66 25.55
CA SER A 987 -9.86 -14.31 25.98
C SER A 987 -9.80 -13.70 27.38
N TYR A 988 -10.72 -12.79 27.72
CA TYR A 988 -10.80 -12.22 29.07
C TYR A 988 -11.14 -13.25 30.14
N ARG A 989 -11.97 -14.26 29.81
CA ARG A 989 -12.27 -15.37 30.73
C ARG A 989 -11.06 -16.28 30.94
N LEU A 990 -10.19 -16.43 29.94
CA LEU A 990 -8.96 -17.22 30.05
C LEU A 990 -7.90 -16.53 30.92
N GLU A 991 -7.67 -15.22 30.70
CA GLU A 991 -6.67 -14.43 31.43
C GLU A 991 -7.25 -13.02 31.73
N PRO A 992 -7.88 -12.79 32.90
CA PRO A 992 -8.44 -11.48 33.26
C PRO A 992 -7.38 -10.37 33.26
N ARG A 993 -7.78 -9.11 32.97
CA ARG A 993 -6.88 -7.94 33.11
C ARG A 993 -6.49 -7.81 34.59
N ARG A 994 -5.19 -7.69 34.87
CA ARG A 994 -4.71 -7.25 36.19
C ARG A 994 -5.23 -5.82 36.38
N THR A 995 -6.07 -5.62 37.39
CA THR A 995 -6.53 -4.30 37.86
C THR A 995 -5.39 -3.51 38.48
#